data_AF-A0A9E0X9D8-F1
#
_entry.id   AF-A0A9E0X9D8-F1
#
_cell.length_a   1.000
_cell.length_b   1.000
_cell.length_c   1.000
_cell.angle_alpha   90.00
_cell.angle_beta   90.00
_cell.angle_gamma   90.00
#
_symmetry.space_group_name_H-M   'P 1'
#
loop_
_entity.id
_entity.type
_entity.pdbx_description
1 polymer ?
#
loop_
_entity_poly.entity_id
_entity_poly.type
_entity_poly.pdbx_seq_one_letter_code
_entity_poly.pdbx_strand_id
1 'polypeptide(L)'
;MKPTLTLAGPSTRFSGRFRPAPVAWLAALLLCVSLVGCGGGADTEAANPQSAVASVPQGNAGDSAAPAAANGSADQPVKAAVSLAAPDPGLLLLLVPDGIDDQDPGIMAWEDAAREVGVRMAPITDSQFLGLGTSGALAYAGLVLPDQIHTVATDQLVQAVRDFTSAGGRTLLTFDFAALTRRADGPLVYPIPKSRLSDLAGVDYVLYDKYLDHTVGLGPVTAMRSTLRELLVPPGKSEPFPTTASVASLTANGGAGTSGTTKDRMLAAPASASDLGSQVPLLKAAGVGPGQALYLPVSPSDPGGVHGFDPQQYQIQPMASPSELRSPDRLKELKAGVGFGQAVRAAAPDQASRFFPAGTKAFGAFGGGSGSTAGGRAVVRNGLGDNGPDVLQAYNGYALGFLVYPSYVTEGSYAGTVLATSPQFGLVAGVQSFGAGRVLFVNLPLTYLKGRTDALPMHGFLQYFVQHLLGGAQLSSMPNGVAGMIFNWHLDSKEAQQPALQLERAGIFNVGTMSIHMTAGPDAVTPGDKLGFDLNNNPTMQAFLRRMDAKGHSIGSHGGWIHDYYGLNANETNSATFLPYLVLNRQAVDNAVGHATRDYSAPEGNNPLWAMDWLAQQGVVSAYFAGHTGLGVTRDYRDGTLHTPSLWVVPVTPMGNYATFEEFQDFNVPKADVVNWYLDLVDFDLAHNTARMVYAHPPGAYDWIDVVQTLEAYVRGKGSSQVAWYTMPRLADFMAKRNQVQWNQQSLANGVTQFSASHPVSLKEMVWRLPKARYLRPTTVSGGSVADGGTVWLVKASSNARTLTFRAASNTLPASF
;
A
#
# COMPACT_ATOMS: atom_id res chain seq x y z
N MET A 1 21.97 72.99 -21.80
CA MET A 1 23.24 73.77 -21.87
C MET A 1 24.31 72.90 -22.55
N LYS A 2 25.38 73.48 -23.09
CA LYS A 2 26.54 72.78 -23.72
C LYS A 2 27.66 72.52 -22.68
N PRO A 3 28.77 71.80 -22.99
CA PRO A 3 29.10 70.92 -24.14
C PRO A 3 29.29 69.43 -23.70
N THR A 4 29.50 68.37 -24.51
CA THR A 4 30.41 68.10 -25.67
C THR A 4 31.91 68.07 -25.24
N LEU A 5 32.87 67.25 -25.69
CA LEU A 5 33.19 66.35 -26.85
C LEU A 5 33.84 65.04 -26.32
N THR A 6 34.20 63.92 -27.00
CA THR A 6 33.89 63.14 -28.25
C THR A 6 34.54 61.72 -28.03
N LEU A 7 34.82 60.74 -28.93
CA LEU A 7 34.84 60.53 -30.40
C LEU A 7 34.68 59.00 -30.70
N ALA A 8 35.18 58.45 -31.82
CA ALA A 8 35.09 57.02 -32.21
C ALA A 8 36.29 56.55 -33.08
N GLY A 9 36.48 55.23 -33.23
CA GLY A 9 37.50 54.60 -34.09
C GLY A 9 37.21 53.10 -34.40
N PRO A 10 37.33 52.59 -35.66
CA PRO A 10 36.83 51.25 -36.02
C PRO A 10 37.86 50.24 -36.60
N SER A 11 37.43 48.97 -36.71
CA SER A 11 38.00 47.85 -37.52
C SER A 11 39.31 47.20 -37.00
N THR A 12 39.71 45.96 -37.35
CA THR A 12 39.32 45.02 -38.43
C THR A 12 39.00 43.57 -37.94
N ARG A 13 39.18 42.53 -38.78
CA ARG A 13 38.64 41.14 -38.64
C ARG A 13 39.74 40.06 -38.59
N PHE A 14 39.28 38.80 -38.45
CA PHE A 14 39.90 37.48 -38.72
C PHE A 14 40.58 36.82 -37.51
N SER A 15 40.57 35.50 -37.29
CA SER A 15 39.66 34.36 -37.62
C SER A 15 40.40 33.06 -37.27
N GLY A 16 39.76 32.07 -36.63
CA GLY A 16 40.41 30.77 -36.42
C GLY A 16 39.52 29.75 -35.72
N ARG A 17 39.32 28.57 -36.32
CA ARG A 17 38.72 27.37 -35.70
C ARG A 17 39.83 26.39 -35.34
N PHE A 18 39.61 25.52 -34.35
CA PHE A 18 39.58 24.05 -34.53
C PHE A 18 39.19 23.32 -33.22
N ARG A 19 38.72 22.07 -33.35
CA ARG A 19 38.58 21.03 -32.30
C ARG A 19 39.35 19.78 -32.77
N PRO A 20 39.82 18.90 -31.87
CA PRO A 20 39.15 17.60 -31.70
C PRO A 20 39.19 17.02 -30.25
N ALA A 21 38.82 15.74 -30.09
CA ALA A 21 38.91 14.87 -28.89
C ALA A 21 39.39 13.47 -29.39
N PRO A 22 39.11 12.27 -28.78
CA PRO A 22 38.79 11.81 -27.41
C PRO A 22 39.69 10.58 -26.98
N VAL A 23 39.17 9.61 -26.18
CA VAL A 23 39.68 8.20 -25.91
C VAL A 23 40.78 8.06 -24.81
N ALA A 24 40.95 6.98 -24.00
CA ALA A 24 40.08 6.02 -23.24
C ALA A 24 40.98 5.07 -22.38
N TRP A 25 40.43 3.99 -21.77
CA TRP A 25 41.09 2.85 -21.04
C TRP A 25 41.67 3.11 -19.62
N LEU A 26 41.83 2.13 -18.70
CA LEU A 26 41.04 0.91 -18.34
C LEU A 26 41.51 0.27 -17.00
N ALA A 27 40.57 -0.16 -16.13
CA ALA A 27 40.56 -1.30 -15.17
C ALA A 27 41.72 -1.66 -14.17
N ALA A 28 41.31 -2.48 -13.18
CA ALA A 28 42.07 -3.47 -12.38
C ALA A 28 42.94 -3.00 -11.19
N LEU A 29 43.22 -3.82 -10.14
CA LEU A 29 42.46 -4.83 -9.36
C LEU A 29 43.40 -5.42 -8.27
N LEU A 30 42.88 -5.91 -7.13
CA LEU A 30 43.59 -6.70 -6.09
C LEU A 30 44.66 -5.90 -5.28
N LEU A 31 45.08 -6.25 -4.04
CA LEU A 31 44.81 -7.41 -3.17
C LEU A 31 44.84 -6.98 -1.66
N CYS A 32 44.33 -7.85 -0.80
CA CYS A 32 44.26 -7.79 0.67
C CYS A 32 45.58 -7.49 1.42
N VAL A 33 45.47 -7.05 2.69
CA VAL A 33 45.91 -7.82 3.89
C VAL A 33 45.34 -7.20 5.18
N SER A 34 45.06 -8.03 6.19
CA SER A 34 44.48 -7.68 7.50
C SER A 34 45.54 -7.41 8.58
N LEU A 35 45.20 -6.62 9.61
CA LEU A 35 45.70 -6.56 11.03
C LEU A 35 45.07 -5.27 11.64
N VAL A 36 44.35 -5.20 12.77
CA VAL A 36 44.49 -5.73 14.15
C VAL A 36 45.56 -4.97 14.99
N GLY A 37 45.06 -4.26 16.02
CA GLY A 37 45.80 -3.41 16.98
C GLY A 37 44.96 -2.15 17.26
N CYS A 38 44.40 -1.82 18.45
CA CYS A 38 44.76 -1.97 19.88
C CYS A 38 45.81 -0.96 20.38
N GLY A 39 45.46 -0.21 21.44
CA GLY A 39 46.17 0.99 21.94
C GLY A 39 45.62 2.29 21.33
N GLY A 40 45.37 3.39 22.04
CA GLY A 40 45.66 3.73 23.45
C GLY A 40 47.11 4.20 23.65
N GLY A 41 47.40 5.40 24.16
CA GLY A 41 46.55 6.50 24.65
C GLY A 41 47.41 7.73 25.00
N ALA A 42 46.95 8.59 25.92
CA ALA A 42 47.57 9.86 26.38
C ALA A 42 47.53 11.01 25.33
N ASP A 43 46.83 12.12 25.60
CA ASP A 43 47.21 13.33 26.38
C ASP A 43 47.98 14.34 25.50
N THR A 44 47.63 15.63 25.44
CA THR A 44 47.64 16.57 26.58
C THR A 44 46.62 17.73 26.54
N GLU A 45 46.48 18.35 27.71
CA GLU A 45 45.95 19.68 28.06
C GLU A 45 46.42 20.85 27.15
N ALA A 46 45.78 22.03 27.13
CA ALA A 46 44.42 22.47 27.52
C ALA A 46 44.20 23.94 27.11
N ALA A 47 42.95 24.38 26.94
CA ALA A 47 42.54 25.78 27.09
C ALA A 47 41.01 25.89 27.29
N ASN A 48 40.57 26.60 28.33
CA ASN A 48 39.17 26.94 28.58
C ASN A 48 39.05 28.48 28.67
N PRO A 49 37.90 29.08 28.34
CA PRO A 49 37.28 29.89 29.38
C PRO A 49 35.75 29.75 29.52
N GLN A 50 35.38 29.38 30.75
CA GLN A 50 34.12 29.55 31.48
C GLN A 50 33.02 30.46 30.87
N SER A 51 31.77 30.03 31.05
CA SER A 51 30.65 30.92 31.40
C SER A 51 29.71 30.20 32.38
N ALA A 52 29.03 30.98 33.24
CA ALA A 52 28.57 30.52 34.55
C ALA A 52 27.34 29.58 34.56
N VAL A 53 27.26 28.74 35.59
CA VAL A 53 26.09 27.93 35.97
C VAL A 53 25.44 28.55 37.21
N ALA A 54 24.10 28.63 37.23
CA ALA A 54 23.32 28.88 38.45
C ALA A 54 22.84 27.55 39.04
N SER A 55 22.85 27.41 40.37
CA SER A 55 22.65 26.14 41.07
C SER A 55 21.51 26.18 42.10
N VAL A 56 20.88 25.03 42.32
CA VAL A 56 19.83 24.77 43.33
C VAL A 56 20.17 23.41 44.01
N PRO A 57 20.03 23.25 45.34
CA PRO A 57 20.82 22.26 46.09
C PRO A 57 20.13 20.91 46.33
N GLN A 58 20.93 19.92 46.73
CA GLN A 58 20.44 18.65 47.30
C GLN A 58 19.89 18.82 48.72
N GLY A 59 18.83 18.06 49.03
CA GLY A 59 18.25 17.85 50.35
C GLY A 59 17.89 16.37 50.53
N ASN A 60 17.79 15.89 51.77
CA ASN A 60 17.92 14.45 52.08
C ASN A 60 16.61 13.76 52.53
N ALA A 61 16.52 12.46 52.21
CA ALA A 61 15.71 11.40 52.83
C ALA A 61 14.17 11.39 52.66
N GLY A 62 13.63 10.17 52.48
CA GLY A 62 12.19 9.85 52.52
C GLY A 62 11.84 8.58 51.71
N ASP A 63 11.50 7.48 52.39
CA ASP A 63 11.16 6.21 51.74
C ASP A 63 9.79 6.20 51.04
N SER A 64 9.72 5.65 49.83
CA SER A 64 8.62 4.78 49.37
C SER A 64 8.99 4.11 48.04
N ALA A 65 8.54 2.87 47.84
CA ALA A 65 9.03 2.02 46.76
C ALA A 65 8.42 2.35 45.38
N ALA A 66 9.27 2.64 44.40
CA ALA A 66 8.95 2.46 42.99
C ALA A 66 9.29 1.02 42.57
N PRO A 67 8.44 0.32 41.77
CA PRO A 67 8.76 -1.01 41.28
C PRO A 67 9.92 -0.94 40.28
N ALA A 68 10.92 -1.81 40.45
CA ALA A 68 12.06 -1.87 39.55
C ALA A 68 11.61 -2.27 38.13
N ALA A 69 12.05 -1.50 37.12
CA ALA A 69 11.87 -1.86 35.73
C ALA A 69 12.70 -3.11 35.41
N ALA A 70 12.05 -4.27 35.37
CA ALA A 70 12.68 -5.50 34.92
C ALA A 70 12.90 -5.42 33.41
N ASN A 71 14.16 -5.28 32.99
CA ASN A 71 14.57 -5.53 31.60
C ASN A 71 14.43 -7.03 31.30
N GLY A 72 13.20 -7.46 31.08
CA GLY A 72 12.86 -8.79 30.60
C GLY A 72 13.27 -8.91 29.14
N SER A 73 14.51 -9.34 28.89
CA SER A 73 14.81 -10.06 27.66
C SER A 73 13.92 -11.29 27.64
N ALA A 74 12.82 -11.23 26.89
CA ALA A 74 11.97 -12.39 26.68
C ALA A 74 12.75 -13.37 25.81
N ASP A 75 13.25 -14.45 26.43
CA ASP A 75 13.62 -15.66 25.69
C ASP A 75 12.41 -16.07 24.87
N GLN A 76 12.44 -15.75 23.57
CA GLN A 76 11.39 -16.16 22.65
C GLN A 76 11.42 -17.69 22.62
N PRO A 77 10.34 -18.38 23.03
CA PRO A 77 10.33 -19.82 22.99
C PRO A 77 10.43 -20.22 21.52
N VAL A 78 11.50 -20.97 21.18
CA VAL A 78 11.68 -21.52 19.83
C VAL A 78 10.41 -22.29 19.48
N LYS A 79 9.61 -21.69 18.59
CA LYS A 79 8.30 -22.19 18.21
C LYS A 79 8.54 -23.52 17.52
N ALA A 80 8.18 -24.62 18.17
CA ALA A 80 8.34 -25.95 17.60
C ALA A 80 7.65 -25.97 16.23
N ALA A 81 8.38 -26.42 15.21
CA ALA A 81 7.98 -26.35 13.80
C ALA A 81 6.50 -26.69 13.64
N VAL A 82 5.73 -25.77 13.05
CA VAL A 82 4.26 -25.82 13.11
C VAL A 82 3.77 -27.13 12.51
N SER A 83 3.32 -28.05 13.37
CA SER A 83 2.64 -29.26 12.92
C SER A 83 1.39 -28.83 12.16
N LEU A 84 1.38 -29.06 10.85
CA LEU A 84 0.30 -28.60 9.98
C LEU A 84 -1.05 -29.04 10.58
N ALA A 85 -1.96 -28.08 10.75
CA ALA A 85 -3.19 -28.29 11.50
C ALA A 85 -4.06 -29.41 10.89
N ALA A 86 -5.00 -29.96 11.67
CA ALA A 86 -6.00 -30.85 11.11
C ALA A 86 -6.72 -30.18 9.91
N PRO A 87 -7.05 -30.91 8.82
CA PRO A 87 -7.44 -30.28 7.55
C PRO A 87 -8.61 -29.30 7.66
N ASP A 88 -8.39 -28.08 7.15
CA ASP A 88 -9.26 -26.93 7.32
C ASP A 88 -9.61 -26.30 5.95
N PRO A 89 -10.87 -26.38 5.48
CA PRO A 89 -11.30 -25.95 4.15
C PRO A 89 -11.36 -24.42 3.96
N GLY A 90 -10.84 -23.67 4.94
CA GLY A 90 -10.73 -22.22 4.97
C GLY A 90 -9.35 -21.71 5.40
N LEU A 91 -8.33 -22.57 5.41
CA LEU A 91 -6.92 -22.22 5.63
C LEU A 91 -6.18 -22.24 4.29
N LEU A 92 -5.43 -21.17 4.00
CA LEU A 92 -4.49 -21.14 2.88
C LEU A 92 -3.16 -21.78 3.28
N LEU A 93 -2.57 -22.53 2.35
CA LEU A 93 -1.21 -23.04 2.44
C LEU A 93 -0.26 -22.09 1.70
N LEU A 94 0.76 -21.59 2.37
CA LEU A 94 1.86 -20.83 1.78
C LEU A 94 3.04 -21.78 1.57
N LEU A 95 3.38 -22.12 0.33
CA LEU A 95 4.43 -23.09 0.03
C LEU A 95 5.81 -22.45 0.18
N VAL A 96 6.63 -22.99 1.08
CA VAL A 96 7.96 -22.47 1.43
C VAL A 96 9.02 -23.58 1.33
N PRO A 97 10.30 -23.25 1.09
CA PRO A 97 11.33 -24.28 0.96
C PRO A 97 11.60 -24.99 2.30
N ASP A 98 12.00 -26.26 2.24
CA ASP A 98 12.41 -27.02 3.42
C ASP A 98 13.60 -26.34 4.15
N GLY A 99 13.44 -26.08 5.46
CA GLY A 99 14.50 -25.52 6.30
C GLY A 99 14.61 -24.00 6.34
N ILE A 100 13.62 -23.27 5.79
CA ILE A 100 13.45 -21.83 6.04
C ILE A 100 13.14 -21.56 7.53
N ASP A 101 13.38 -20.33 7.99
CA ASP A 101 12.96 -19.88 9.31
C ASP A 101 11.44 -19.62 9.33
N ASP A 102 10.73 -20.16 10.33
CA ASP A 102 9.32 -19.86 10.61
C ASP A 102 9.09 -18.35 10.93
N GLN A 103 10.16 -17.59 11.17
CA GLN A 103 10.18 -16.14 11.37
C GLN A 103 10.81 -15.36 10.20
N ASP A 104 10.91 -15.96 9.00
CA ASP A 104 11.25 -15.24 7.78
C ASP A 104 10.31 -14.02 7.59
N PRO A 105 10.83 -12.80 7.35
CA PRO A 105 9.98 -11.62 7.23
C PRO A 105 9.01 -11.65 6.05
N GLY A 106 9.34 -12.36 4.96
CA GLY A 106 8.42 -12.59 3.85
C GLY A 106 7.25 -13.49 4.23
N ILE A 107 7.50 -14.58 4.97
CA ILE A 107 6.45 -15.43 5.54
C ILE A 107 5.54 -14.61 6.46
N MET A 108 6.13 -13.80 7.36
CA MET A 108 5.36 -12.92 8.24
C MET A 108 4.53 -11.89 7.46
N ALA A 109 5.10 -11.29 6.41
CA ALA A 109 4.42 -10.32 5.55
C ALA A 109 3.18 -10.93 4.84
N TRP A 110 3.27 -12.17 4.38
CA TRP A 110 2.14 -12.92 3.81
C TRP A 110 1.11 -13.33 4.86
N GLU A 111 1.53 -13.80 6.05
CA GLU A 111 0.62 -14.06 7.17
C GLU A 111 -0.13 -12.80 7.60
N ASP A 112 0.55 -11.66 7.66
CA ASP A 112 -0.06 -10.39 8.05
C ASP A 112 -1.00 -9.85 6.98
N ALA A 113 -0.62 -9.84 5.70
CA ALA A 113 -1.56 -9.46 4.64
C ALA A 113 -2.80 -10.38 4.61
N ALA A 114 -2.62 -11.69 4.87
CA ALA A 114 -3.72 -12.64 5.02
C ALA A 114 -4.63 -12.31 6.21
N ARG A 115 -4.06 -11.98 7.37
CA ARG A 115 -4.80 -11.50 8.55
C ARG A 115 -5.50 -10.17 8.24
N GLU A 116 -4.83 -9.23 7.60
CA GLU A 116 -5.31 -7.89 7.24
C GLU A 116 -6.56 -7.99 6.35
N VAL A 117 -6.53 -8.77 5.24
CA VAL A 117 -7.73 -9.06 4.42
C VAL A 117 -8.73 -10.04 5.06
N GLY A 118 -8.38 -10.66 6.18
CA GLY A 118 -9.31 -11.44 7.02
C GLY A 118 -9.45 -12.91 6.68
N VAL A 119 -8.46 -13.51 6.03
CA VAL A 119 -8.35 -14.97 5.90
C VAL A 119 -7.31 -15.53 6.88
N ARG A 120 -6.99 -16.81 6.73
CA ARG A 120 -5.93 -17.47 7.48
C ARG A 120 -4.99 -18.13 6.49
N MET A 121 -3.72 -18.08 6.81
CA MET A 121 -2.62 -18.66 6.06
C MET A 121 -1.69 -19.34 7.06
N ALA A 122 -1.01 -20.39 6.63
CA ALA A 122 0.09 -21.01 7.36
C ALA A 122 1.17 -21.45 6.36
N PRO A 123 2.47 -21.39 6.71
CA PRO A 123 3.51 -22.01 5.91
C PRO A 123 3.31 -23.54 5.83
N ILE A 124 3.67 -24.12 4.70
CA ILE A 124 3.86 -25.54 4.50
C ILE A 124 5.18 -25.74 3.74
N THR A 125 6.03 -26.65 4.22
CA THR A 125 7.32 -26.90 3.55
C THR A 125 7.15 -27.86 2.37
N ASP A 126 8.14 -27.90 1.46
CA ASP A 126 8.16 -28.83 0.33
C ASP A 126 7.91 -30.28 0.73
N SER A 127 8.66 -30.80 1.72
CA SER A 127 8.49 -32.17 2.22
C SER A 127 7.11 -32.39 2.87
N GLN A 128 6.53 -31.38 3.51
CA GLN A 128 5.18 -31.46 4.08
C GLN A 128 4.10 -31.49 2.99
N PHE A 129 4.20 -30.63 1.97
CA PHE A 129 3.24 -30.56 0.85
C PHE A 129 3.28 -31.85 0.01
N LEU A 130 4.48 -32.36 -0.28
CA LEU A 130 4.67 -33.67 -0.91
C LEU A 130 4.10 -34.81 -0.04
N GLY A 131 4.26 -34.73 1.29
CA GLY A 131 3.72 -35.69 2.25
C GLY A 131 2.19 -35.71 2.38
N LEU A 132 1.51 -34.59 2.14
CA LEU A 132 0.04 -34.55 2.04
C LEU A 132 -0.49 -35.29 0.80
N GLY A 133 0.24 -35.18 -0.32
CA GLY A 133 -0.25 -35.54 -1.65
C GLY A 133 -1.48 -34.75 -2.08
N THR A 134 -1.93 -34.99 -3.32
CA THR A 134 -3.06 -34.29 -3.95
C THR A 134 -4.31 -34.28 -3.08
N SER A 135 -4.74 -35.43 -2.56
CA SER A 135 -5.97 -35.56 -1.76
C SER A 135 -5.88 -34.90 -0.39
N GLY A 136 -4.69 -34.87 0.24
CA GLY A 136 -4.46 -34.16 1.50
C GLY A 136 -4.46 -32.64 1.30
N ALA A 137 -3.79 -32.17 0.25
CA ALA A 137 -3.75 -30.74 -0.11
C ALA A 137 -5.13 -30.19 -0.49
N LEU A 138 -5.97 -30.97 -1.19
CA LEU A 138 -7.35 -30.57 -1.56
C LEU A 138 -8.32 -30.42 -0.37
N ALA A 139 -7.93 -30.82 0.84
CA ALA A 139 -8.72 -30.58 2.05
C ALA A 139 -8.54 -29.16 2.65
N TYR A 140 -7.60 -28.38 2.11
CA TYR A 140 -7.34 -26.98 2.46
C TYR A 140 -8.01 -26.01 1.45
N ALA A 141 -8.02 -24.71 1.75
CA ALA A 141 -8.75 -23.73 0.93
C ALA A 141 -8.08 -23.46 -0.44
N GLY A 142 -6.75 -23.52 -0.50
CA GLY A 142 -5.96 -23.17 -1.68
C GLY A 142 -4.47 -23.05 -1.35
N LEU A 143 -3.65 -22.97 -2.39
CA LEU A 143 -2.19 -22.92 -2.33
C LEU A 143 -1.69 -21.55 -2.83
N VAL A 144 -0.77 -20.94 -2.11
CA VAL A 144 -0.04 -19.74 -2.49
C VAL A 144 1.41 -20.12 -2.73
N LEU A 145 1.96 -19.67 -3.85
CA LEU A 145 3.30 -19.97 -4.35
C LEU A 145 4.08 -18.64 -4.39
N PRO A 146 4.72 -18.23 -3.26
CA PRO A 146 5.18 -16.87 -3.04
C PRO A 146 6.46 -16.49 -3.78
N ASP A 147 6.51 -15.23 -4.23
CA ASP A 147 7.72 -14.62 -4.78
C ASP A 147 8.76 -14.36 -3.68
N GLN A 148 10.03 -14.31 -4.08
CA GLN A 148 11.26 -14.14 -3.28
C GLN A 148 11.54 -15.27 -2.27
N ILE A 149 10.54 -15.75 -1.54
CA ILE A 149 10.65 -16.78 -0.50
C ILE A 149 10.99 -18.15 -1.09
N HIS A 150 10.44 -18.50 -2.26
CA HIS A 150 10.58 -19.84 -2.84
C HIS A 150 10.89 -19.84 -4.34
N THR A 151 12.06 -19.31 -4.68
CA THR A 151 12.52 -19.16 -6.06
C THR A 151 13.11 -20.45 -6.66
N VAL A 152 13.37 -21.49 -5.86
CA VAL A 152 14.07 -22.72 -6.26
C VAL A 152 13.23 -23.97 -5.97
N ALA A 153 12.58 -24.53 -6.98
CA ALA A 153 11.77 -25.76 -6.85
C ALA A 153 12.43 -26.99 -7.51
N THR A 154 12.19 -28.18 -6.94
CA THR A 154 12.46 -29.46 -7.61
C THR A 154 11.38 -29.78 -8.65
N ASP A 155 11.69 -30.62 -9.64
CA ASP A 155 10.69 -31.03 -10.65
C ASP A 155 9.57 -31.89 -10.02
N GLN A 156 9.85 -32.61 -8.94
CA GLN A 156 8.84 -33.31 -8.14
C GLN A 156 7.84 -32.35 -7.47
N LEU A 157 8.34 -31.24 -6.91
CA LEU A 157 7.47 -30.19 -6.33
C LEU A 157 6.62 -29.51 -7.41
N VAL A 158 7.24 -29.15 -8.54
CA VAL A 158 6.55 -28.58 -9.71
C VAL A 158 5.43 -29.52 -10.17
N GLN A 159 5.67 -30.83 -10.23
CA GLN A 159 4.65 -31.81 -10.57
C GLN A 159 3.54 -31.91 -9.52
N ALA A 160 3.86 -31.93 -8.23
CA ALA A 160 2.84 -31.94 -7.17
C ALA A 160 1.94 -30.69 -7.19
N VAL A 161 2.49 -29.51 -7.51
CA VAL A 161 1.71 -28.27 -7.72
C VAL A 161 0.80 -28.37 -8.95
N ARG A 162 1.28 -28.95 -10.05
CA ARG A 162 0.49 -29.25 -11.26
C ARG A 162 -0.66 -30.21 -10.93
N ASP A 163 -0.39 -31.28 -10.18
CA ASP A 163 -1.37 -32.33 -9.84
C ASP A 163 -2.44 -31.83 -8.86
N PHE A 164 -2.04 -31.10 -7.81
CA PHE A 164 -2.96 -30.40 -6.90
C PHE A 164 -3.91 -29.48 -7.68
N THR A 165 -3.36 -28.65 -8.57
CA THR A 165 -4.17 -27.74 -9.38
C THR A 165 -5.10 -28.54 -10.30
N SER A 166 -4.55 -29.46 -11.10
CA SER A 166 -5.31 -30.26 -12.07
C SER A 166 -6.49 -31.01 -11.45
N ALA A 167 -6.32 -31.55 -10.24
CA ALA A 167 -7.35 -32.30 -9.52
C ALA A 167 -8.47 -31.43 -8.89
N GLY A 168 -8.45 -30.10 -9.06
CA GLY A 168 -9.48 -29.19 -8.54
C GLY A 168 -8.94 -28.02 -7.73
N GLY A 169 -7.64 -27.99 -7.44
CA GLY A 169 -6.99 -27.00 -6.60
C GLY A 169 -7.20 -25.56 -7.05
N ARG A 170 -6.95 -24.64 -6.12
CA ARG A 170 -6.93 -23.20 -6.35
C ARG A 170 -5.55 -22.70 -6.00
N THR A 171 -4.88 -22.08 -6.96
CA THR A 171 -3.45 -21.78 -6.87
C THR A 171 -3.21 -20.31 -7.19
N LEU A 172 -2.51 -19.60 -6.30
CA LEU A 172 -1.99 -18.26 -6.54
C LEU A 172 -0.50 -18.38 -6.85
N LEU A 173 -0.11 -18.10 -8.09
CA LEU A 173 1.27 -18.15 -8.57
C LEU A 173 1.81 -16.72 -8.70
N THR A 174 2.81 -16.36 -7.90
CA THR A 174 3.41 -15.02 -7.92
C THR A 174 4.82 -15.01 -8.49
N PHE A 175 5.02 -14.18 -9.52
CA PHE A 175 6.30 -13.70 -10.04
C PHE A 175 7.43 -14.75 -10.13
N ASP A 176 8.45 -14.72 -9.27
CA ASP A 176 9.68 -15.51 -9.39
C ASP A 176 9.66 -16.87 -8.66
N PHE A 177 8.49 -17.31 -8.16
CA PHE A 177 8.32 -18.65 -7.59
C PHE A 177 8.79 -19.73 -8.58
N ALA A 178 9.65 -20.64 -8.11
CA ALA A 178 10.27 -21.72 -8.90
C ALA A 178 11.03 -21.28 -10.18
N ALA A 179 11.36 -19.99 -10.33
CA ALA A 179 12.07 -19.43 -11.49
C ALA A 179 13.46 -20.06 -11.71
N LEU A 180 14.06 -20.63 -10.67
CA LEU A 180 15.32 -21.37 -10.72
C LEU A 180 15.13 -22.87 -10.50
N THR A 181 16.01 -23.66 -11.09
CA THR A 181 16.18 -25.09 -10.81
C THR A 181 17.64 -25.41 -10.48
N ARG A 182 17.86 -26.52 -9.76
CA ARG A 182 19.20 -27.01 -9.39
C ARG A 182 19.59 -28.15 -10.35
N ARG A 183 20.73 -28.00 -11.04
CA ARG A 183 21.34 -29.14 -11.77
C ARG A 183 21.94 -30.13 -10.78
N ALA A 184 21.92 -31.42 -11.12
CA ALA A 184 22.30 -32.52 -10.21
C ALA A 184 23.72 -32.39 -9.61
N ASP A 185 24.61 -31.69 -10.32
CA ASP A 185 26.03 -31.48 -10.03
C ASP A 185 26.44 -29.99 -10.09
N GLY A 186 25.49 -29.07 -10.22
CA GLY A 186 25.76 -27.71 -10.73
C GLY A 186 25.07 -26.56 -9.97
N PRO A 187 25.31 -25.32 -10.43
CA PRO A 187 24.71 -24.12 -9.86
C PRO A 187 23.19 -24.06 -10.08
N LEU A 188 22.54 -23.12 -9.40
CA LEU A 188 21.18 -22.71 -9.72
C LEU A 188 21.15 -22.07 -11.11
N VAL A 189 20.16 -22.44 -11.93
CA VAL A 189 19.96 -21.92 -13.29
C VAL A 189 18.49 -21.67 -13.56
N TYR A 190 18.20 -20.71 -14.44
CA TYR A 190 16.88 -20.60 -15.05
C TYR A 190 16.61 -21.83 -15.93
N PRO A 191 15.39 -22.42 -15.88
CA PRO A 191 14.95 -23.41 -16.87
C PRO A 191 14.94 -22.82 -18.28
N ILE A 192 15.41 -23.60 -19.26
CA ILE A 192 15.47 -23.22 -20.67
C ILE A 192 14.33 -23.94 -21.42
N PRO A 193 13.58 -23.27 -22.31
CA PRO A 193 13.70 -21.85 -22.70
C PRO A 193 12.89 -20.88 -21.79
N LYS A 194 12.11 -21.41 -20.84
CA LYS A 194 11.11 -20.66 -20.04
C LYS A 194 10.79 -21.37 -18.71
N SER A 195 10.10 -20.68 -17.81
CA SER A 195 9.60 -21.24 -16.54
C SER A 195 8.87 -22.58 -16.72
N ARG A 196 9.17 -23.52 -15.83
CA ARG A 196 8.49 -24.83 -15.69
C ARG A 196 7.03 -24.72 -15.26
N LEU A 197 6.55 -23.52 -14.95
CA LEU A 197 5.15 -23.23 -14.59
C LEU A 197 4.43 -22.39 -15.67
N SER A 198 5.01 -22.20 -16.86
CA SER A 198 4.40 -21.38 -17.94
C SER A 198 3.00 -21.86 -18.37
N ASP A 199 2.73 -23.16 -18.29
CA ASP A 199 1.40 -23.73 -18.56
C ASP A 199 0.39 -23.51 -17.42
N LEU A 200 0.83 -23.47 -16.16
CA LEU A 200 0.04 -23.03 -15.01
C LEU A 200 -0.21 -21.50 -15.03
N ALA A 201 0.75 -20.71 -15.51
CA ALA A 201 0.58 -19.27 -15.74
C ALA A 201 -0.33 -18.97 -16.95
N GLY A 202 -0.26 -19.79 -18.00
CA GLY A 202 -0.98 -19.63 -19.27
C GLY A 202 -0.26 -18.73 -20.30
N VAL A 203 0.94 -18.27 -19.97
CA VAL A 203 1.85 -17.48 -20.81
C VAL A 203 3.28 -17.94 -20.57
N ASP A 204 4.14 -17.74 -21.56
CA ASP A 204 5.56 -18.06 -21.45
C ASP A 204 6.25 -16.93 -20.68
N TYR A 205 6.91 -17.25 -19.56
CA TYR A 205 7.54 -16.28 -18.66
C TYR A 205 8.84 -16.84 -18.03
N VAL A 206 9.64 -16.00 -17.37
CA VAL A 206 11.07 -16.27 -17.03
C VAL A 206 11.85 -16.68 -18.29
N LEU A 207 11.85 -15.79 -19.29
CA LEU A 207 12.37 -16.02 -20.64
C LEU A 207 13.88 -15.72 -20.74
N TYR A 208 14.66 -16.18 -19.76
CA TYR A 208 16.09 -15.90 -19.67
C TYR A 208 16.89 -16.39 -20.90
N ASP A 209 16.48 -17.48 -21.54
CA ASP A 209 17.12 -18.00 -22.76
C ASP A 209 17.04 -17.01 -23.95
N LYS A 210 15.97 -16.20 -24.01
CA LYS A 210 15.74 -15.20 -25.07
C LYS A 210 16.23 -13.80 -24.66
N TYR A 211 15.92 -13.38 -23.44
CA TYR A 211 16.12 -12.00 -22.98
C TYR A 211 17.28 -11.80 -21.99
N LEU A 212 17.88 -12.88 -21.47
CA LEU A 212 18.99 -12.83 -20.51
C LEU A 212 18.67 -11.89 -19.32
N ASP A 213 19.55 -10.93 -19.06
CA ASP A 213 19.41 -9.86 -18.07
C ASP A 213 18.19 -8.94 -18.28
N HIS A 214 17.62 -8.90 -19.49
CA HIS A 214 16.43 -8.11 -19.82
C HIS A 214 15.11 -8.87 -19.63
N THR A 215 15.09 -10.03 -18.95
CA THR A 215 13.85 -10.80 -18.77
C THR A 215 12.84 -10.18 -17.78
N VAL A 216 13.21 -9.17 -16.99
CA VAL A 216 12.30 -8.40 -16.13
C VAL A 216 12.27 -6.94 -16.55
N GLY A 217 11.07 -6.45 -16.89
CA GLY A 217 10.80 -5.07 -17.26
C GLY A 217 10.22 -4.25 -16.10
N LEU A 218 10.57 -2.97 -16.05
CA LEU A 218 10.06 -1.98 -15.10
C LEU A 218 9.15 -0.98 -15.83
N GLY A 219 7.83 -1.12 -15.68
CA GLY A 219 6.86 -0.34 -16.46
C GLY A 219 5.45 -0.28 -15.83
N PRO A 220 4.53 0.52 -16.40
CA PRO A 220 3.22 0.75 -15.80
C PRO A 220 2.33 -0.51 -15.87
N VAL A 221 1.55 -0.72 -14.81
CA VAL A 221 0.52 -1.77 -14.75
C VAL A 221 -0.83 -1.14 -15.07
N THR A 222 -1.45 -1.62 -16.15
CA THR A 222 -2.77 -1.20 -16.62
C THR A 222 -3.82 -2.28 -16.40
N ALA A 223 -5.05 -1.87 -16.09
CA ALA A 223 -6.22 -2.75 -15.95
C ALA A 223 -7.51 -1.95 -16.18
N MET A 224 -8.65 -2.62 -16.35
CA MET A 224 -9.95 -1.94 -16.34
C MET A 224 -10.22 -1.38 -14.95
N ARG A 225 -10.78 -0.17 -14.86
CA ARG A 225 -11.13 0.50 -13.60
C ARG A 225 -11.99 -0.39 -12.70
N SER A 226 -12.97 -1.13 -13.25
CA SER A 226 -13.76 -2.10 -12.47
C SER A 226 -12.88 -3.17 -11.81
N THR A 227 -11.94 -3.76 -12.56
CA THR A 227 -11.00 -4.77 -12.05
C THR A 227 -10.08 -4.18 -10.98
N LEU A 228 -9.66 -2.92 -11.12
CA LEU A 228 -8.86 -2.25 -10.09
C LEU A 228 -9.64 -2.08 -8.78
N ARG A 229 -10.95 -1.86 -8.82
CA ARG A 229 -11.78 -1.86 -7.58
C ARG A 229 -11.90 -3.26 -6.97
N GLU A 230 -12.09 -4.31 -7.78
CA GLU A 230 -12.03 -5.70 -7.31
C GLU A 230 -10.66 -6.06 -6.69
N LEU A 231 -9.57 -5.44 -7.18
CA LEU A 231 -8.21 -5.49 -6.61
C LEU A 231 -7.97 -4.46 -5.48
N LEU A 232 -9.02 -3.93 -4.85
CA LEU A 232 -8.98 -2.98 -3.72
C LEU A 232 -8.24 -1.64 -3.98
N VAL A 233 -7.91 -1.29 -5.21
CA VAL A 233 -7.31 0.00 -5.57
C VAL A 233 -8.41 1.06 -5.54
N PRO A 234 -8.39 2.04 -4.62
CA PRO A 234 -9.48 3.02 -4.51
C PRO A 234 -9.46 4.07 -5.65
N PRO A 235 -10.56 4.83 -5.81
CA PRO A 235 -10.56 6.06 -6.61
C PRO A 235 -9.37 6.97 -6.29
N GLY A 236 -8.75 7.55 -7.32
CA GLY A 236 -7.55 8.39 -7.20
C GLY A 236 -6.22 7.62 -7.09
N LYS A 237 -6.21 6.39 -6.55
CA LYS A 237 -5.01 5.51 -6.61
C LYS A 237 -4.81 4.89 -8.01
N SER A 238 -5.74 5.12 -8.95
CA SER A 238 -5.59 4.82 -10.37
C SER A 238 -6.29 5.84 -11.27
N GLU A 239 -5.67 6.14 -12.41
CA GLU A 239 -6.10 7.19 -13.36
C GLU A 239 -6.23 6.65 -14.80
N PRO A 240 -7.10 7.23 -15.67
CA PRO A 240 -7.26 6.83 -17.07
C PRO A 240 -5.95 6.79 -17.84
N PHE A 241 -5.59 5.62 -18.38
CA PHE A 241 -4.32 5.43 -19.06
C PHE A 241 -4.42 5.77 -20.55
N PRO A 242 -3.58 6.67 -21.10
CA PRO A 242 -3.65 7.04 -22.51
C PRO A 242 -3.23 5.87 -23.41
N THR A 243 -4.11 5.48 -24.33
CA THR A 243 -3.80 4.49 -25.37
C THR A 243 -3.62 5.18 -26.73
N THR A 244 -2.52 4.92 -27.44
CA THR A 244 -2.28 5.40 -28.82
C THR A 244 -3.07 4.59 -29.87
N ALA A 245 -4.38 4.47 -29.65
CA ALA A 245 -5.35 4.01 -30.62
C ALA A 245 -6.40 5.11 -30.82
N SER A 246 -6.48 5.66 -32.03
CA SER A 246 -7.47 6.67 -32.35
C SER A 246 -8.88 6.08 -32.28
N VAL A 247 -9.71 6.59 -31.36
CA VAL A 247 -11.16 6.37 -31.41
C VAL A 247 -11.71 7.20 -32.57
N ALA A 248 -11.48 6.71 -33.79
CA ALA A 248 -12.09 7.25 -34.99
C ALA A 248 -13.61 7.15 -34.83
N SER A 249 -14.26 8.30 -34.64
CA SER A 249 -15.71 8.39 -34.59
C SER A 249 -16.26 8.02 -35.97
N LEU A 250 -16.62 6.75 -36.15
CA LEU A 250 -17.42 6.30 -37.27
C LEU A 250 -18.81 6.93 -37.13
N THR A 251 -18.92 8.13 -37.71
CA THR A 251 -20.14 8.90 -37.82
C THR A 251 -21.22 8.05 -38.49
N ALA A 252 -22.44 8.12 -37.94
CA ALA A 252 -23.49 7.17 -38.27
C ALA A 252 -23.90 7.27 -39.75
N ASN A 253 -24.07 6.13 -40.40
CA ASN A 253 -24.73 6.04 -41.70
C ASN A 253 -25.65 4.80 -41.74
N GLY A 254 -26.96 5.07 -41.78
CA GLY A 254 -28.06 4.17 -42.14
C GLY A 254 -28.00 2.68 -41.75
N GLY A 255 -28.63 2.32 -40.62
CA GLY A 255 -28.94 0.91 -40.31
C GLY A 255 -29.73 0.74 -39.01
N ALA A 256 -31.05 0.55 -39.11
CA ALA A 256 -31.89 0.33 -37.93
C ALA A 256 -31.95 -1.16 -37.56
N GLY A 257 -31.45 -1.53 -36.37
CA GLY A 257 -31.51 -2.91 -35.88
C GLY A 257 -30.95 -3.11 -34.47
N THR A 258 -31.86 -3.31 -33.51
CA THR A 258 -31.63 -3.81 -32.12
C THR A 258 -30.64 -3.05 -31.21
N SER A 259 -31.11 -2.66 -30.02
CA SER A 259 -30.28 -2.04 -28.98
C SER A 259 -29.40 -3.07 -28.28
N GLY A 260 -28.09 -3.02 -28.52
CA GLY A 260 -27.07 -3.73 -27.74
C GLY A 260 -26.45 -2.80 -26.69
N THR A 261 -26.38 -3.24 -25.43
CA THR A 261 -25.75 -2.45 -24.35
C THR A 261 -24.24 -2.43 -24.47
N THR A 262 -23.63 -1.25 -24.44
CA THR A 262 -22.18 -1.05 -24.65
C THR A 262 -21.33 -1.48 -23.46
N LYS A 263 -21.12 -2.80 -23.29
CA LYS A 263 -20.18 -3.38 -22.31
C LYS A 263 -18.97 -4.10 -22.93
N ASP A 264 -19.02 -4.45 -24.21
CA ASP A 264 -17.90 -5.05 -24.93
C ASP A 264 -16.96 -3.99 -25.52
N ARG A 265 -15.99 -3.50 -24.74
CA ARG A 265 -14.89 -2.66 -25.25
C ARG A 265 -13.52 -3.01 -24.67
N MET A 266 -12.90 -3.99 -25.32
CA MET A 266 -11.46 -4.07 -25.64
C MET A 266 -10.46 -3.55 -24.60
N LEU A 267 -9.72 -4.49 -24.00
CA LEU A 267 -8.27 -4.29 -23.83
C LEU A 267 -7.70 -4.03 -25.23
N ALA A 268 -7.20 -2.83 -25.47
CA ALA A 268 -6.49 -2.52 -26.71
C ALA A 268 -5.20 -3.36 -26.79
N ALA A 269 -4.76 -3.69 -28.01
CA ALA A 269 -3.40 -4.20 -28.20
C ALA A 269 -2.39 -3.19 -27.62
N PRO A 270 -1.26 -3.65 -27.05
CA PRO A 270 -0.28 -2.75 -26.46
C PRO A 270 0.12 -1.66 -27.45
N ALA A 271 0.18 -0.42 -26.95
CA ALA A 271 0.70 0.71 -27.71
C ALA A 271 2.08 0.34 -28.27
N SER A 272 2.34 0.64 -29.55
CA SER A 272 3.69 0.52 -30.07
C SER A 272 4.63 1.34 -29.16
N ALA A 273 5.72 0.74 -28.70
CA ALA A 273 6.61 1.31 -27.67
C ALA A 273 7.31 2.63 -28.07
N SER A 274 6.95 3.20 -29.22
CA SER A 274 7.41 4.46 -29.80
C SER A 274 7.18 5.71 -28.96
N ASP A 275 6.32 5.71 -27.92
CA ASP A 275 6.08 6.94 -27.13
C ASP A 275 5.68 6.76 -25.65
N LEU A 276 5.77 5.55 -25.07
CA LEU A 276 5.35 5.37 -23.66
C LEU A 276 6.19 6.21 -22.66
N GLY A 277 7.45 6.47 -23.02
CA GLY A 277 8.36 7.35 -22.27
C GLY A 277 8.00 8.84 -22.27
N SER A 278 7.06 9.29 -23.11
CA SER A 278 6.51 10.66 -23.02
C SER A 278 5.33 10.75 -22.04
N GLN A 279 4.60 9.64 -21.87
CA GLN A 279 3.31 9.52 -21.18
C GLN A 279 3.45 9.15 -19.70
N VAL A 280 4.48 8.37 -19.34
CA VAL A 280 4.77 7.96 -17.96
C VAL A 280 5.90 8.82 -17.39
N PRO A 281 5.66 9.67 -16.37
CA PRO A 281 6.68 10.58 -15.82
C PRO A 281 7.96 9.88 -15.35
N LEU A 282 7.84 8.70 -14.74
CA LEU A 282 8.98 7.93 -14.26
C LEU A 282 9.85 7.38 -15.40
N LEU A 283 9.25 6.84 -16.47
CA LEU A 283 10.00 6.41 -17.67
C LEU A 283 10.67 7.60 -18.37
N LYS A 284 10.03 8.79 -18.34
CA LYS A 284 10.58 10.04 -18.85
C LYS A 284 11.79 10.51 -18.04
N ALA A 285 11.72 10.47 -16.72
CA ALA A 285 12.83 10.79 -15.81
C ALA A 285 14.02 9.82 -15.98
N ALA A 286 13.72 8.53 -16.13
CA ALA A 286 14.70 7.49 -16.48
C ALA A 286 15.30 7.64 -17.90
N GLY A 287 14.76 8.52 -18.74
CA GLY A 287 15.26 8.82 -20.08
C GLY A 287 14.94 7.73 -21.12
N VAL A 288 13.83 7.00 -20.97
CA VAL A 288 13.37 5.99 -21.93
C VAL A 288 12.88 6.66 -23.21
N GLY A 289 13.58 6.42 -24.33
CA GLY A 289 13.20 6.96 -25.63
C GLY A 289 12.20 6.10 -26.42
N PRO A 290 11.74 6.59 -27.59
CA PRO A 290 10.94 5.82 -28.54
C PRO A 290 11.52 4.43 -28.85
N GLY A 291 10.71 3.39 -28.69
CA GLY A 291 11.09 2.00 -28.94
C GLY A 291 11.99 1.38 -27.87
N GLN A 292 12.28 2.09 -26.79
CA GLN A 292 13.03 1.56 -25.64
C GLN A 292 12.10 1.10 -24.52
N ALA A 293 12.67 0.30 -23.62
CA ALA A 293 12.07 -0.09 -22.36
C ALA A 293 13.14 -0.06 -21.24
N LEU A 294 12.68 -0.06 -20.00
CA LEU A 294 13.50 -0.09 -18.79
C LEU A 294 13.42 -1.49 -18.18
N TYR A 295 14.56 -2.06 -17.79
CA TYR A 295 14.68 -3.45 -17.34
C TYR A 295 15.51 -3.56 -16.06
N LEU A 296 15.31 -4.63 -15.30
CA LEU A 296 16.08 -4.94 -14.10
C LEU A 296 16.96 -6.18 -14.33
N PRO A 297 18.31 -6.06 -14.26
CA PRO A 297 19.22 -7.17 -14.44
C PRO A 297 18.98 -8.30 -13.43
N VAL A 298 18.60 -9.48 -13.91
CA VAL A 298 18.34 -10.67 -13.07
C VAL A 298 19.59 -11.52 -12.83
N SER A 299 19.63 -12.28 -11.74
CA SER A 299 20.74 -13.20 -11.42
C SER A 299 20.28 -14.43 -10.61
N PRO A 300 21.04 -15.54 -10.53
CA PRO A 300 20.66 -16.67 -9.68
C PRO A 300 20.59 -16.35 -8.16
N SER A 301 21.03 -15.16 -7.74
CA SER A 301 20.90 -14.61 -6.38
C SER A 301 19.78 -13.56 -6.23
N ASP A 302 19.23 -13.07 -7.34
CA ASP A 302 18.04 -12.20 -7.42
C ASP A 302 17.33 -12.51 -8.74
N PRO A 303 16.53 -13.60 -8.79
CA PRO A 303 15.98 -14.11 -10.04
C PRO A 303 14.91 -13.21 -10.65
N GLY A 304 14.36 -12.28 -9.85
CA GLY A 304 13.48 -11.21 -10.27
C GLY A 304 14.18 -9.89 -10.61
N GLY A 305 15.47 -9.75 -10.33
CA GLY A 305 16.22 -8.48 -10.46
C GLY A 305 15.70 -7.37 -9.55
N VAL A 306 14.86 -7.68 -8.56
CA VAL A 306 14.04 -6.69 -7.85
C VAL A 306 14.87 -5.79 -6.93
N HIS A 307 15.98 -6.28 -6.39
CA HIS A 307 16.93 -5.45 -5.64
C HIS A 307 17.64 -4.42 -6.52
N GLY A 308 17.49 -4.54 -7.85
CA GLY A 308 17.90 -3.51 -8.82
C GLY A 308 17.04 -2.25 -8.80
N PHE A 309 15.85 -2.23 -8.18
CA PHE A 309 15.01 -1.04 -8.07
C PHE A 309 14.21 -1.00 -6.75
N ASP A 310 14.19 0.16 -6.09
CA ASP A 310 13.53 0.32 -4.80
C ASP A 310 12.17 1.06 -4.92
N PRO A 311 11.01 0.39 -4.78
CA PRO A 311 9.72 1.07 -4.77
C PRO A 311 9.45 1.85 -3.46
N GLN A 312 10.21 1.66 -2.38
CA GLN A 312 10.05 2.41 -1.11
C GLN A 312 10.26 3.92 -1.33
N GLN A 313 11.05 4.32 -2.34
CA GLN A 313 11.22 5.72 -2.73
C GLN A 313 9.93 6.44 -3.15
N TYR A 314 8.86 5.69 -3.44
CA TYR A 314 7.54 6.26 -3.72
C TYR A 314 6.88 6.94 -2.50
N GLN A 315 7.38 6.69 -1.27
CA GLN A 315 6.96 7.42 -0.06
C GLN A 315 7.86 8.61 0.29
N ILE A 316 9.03 8.74 -0.36
CA ILE A 316 10.12 9.66 0.04
C ILE A 316 10.19 10.89 -0.89
N GLN A 317 9.14 11.17 -1.66
CA GLN A 317 8.99 12.49 -2.25
C GLN A 317 8.47 13.42 -1.14
N PRO A 318 9.15 14.54 -0.82
CA PRO A 318 8.62 15.53 0.13
C PRO A 318 7.24 16.01 -0.33
N MET A 319 6.42 16.52 0.59
CA MET A 319 5.29 17.32 0.13
C MET A 319 5.88 18.61 -0.47
N ALA A 320 5.35 19.06 -1.60
CA ALA A 320 5.90 20.23 -2.25
C ALA A 320 5.58 21.46 -1.40
N SER A 321 6.60 22.24 -1.03
CA SER A 321 6.36 23.51 -0.34
C SER A 321 5.48 24.44 -1.19
N PRO A 322 4.82 25.47 -0.62
CA PRO A 322 4.11 26.49 -1.39
C PRO A 322 4.98 27.25 -2.43
N SER A 323 6.30 27.07 -2.41
CA SER A 323 7.24 27.47 -3.47
C SER A 323 7.34 26.44 -4.60
N GLU A 324 7.40 25.15 -4.28
CA GLU A 324 7.58 24.04 -5.23
C GLU A 324 6.27 23.65 -5.92
N LEU A 325 5.12 23.81 -5.26
CA LEU A 325 3.79 23.70 -5.89
C LEU A 325 3.61 24.65 -7.10
N ARG A 326 4.42 25.71 -7.16
CA ARG A 326 4.45 26.71 -8.24
C ARG A 326 5.53 26.43 -9.28
N SER A 327 6.25 25.30 -9.17
CA SER A 327 7.33 24.90 -10.08
C SER A 327 6.79 24.23 -11.35
N PRO A 328 7.13 24.74 -12.56
CA PRO A 328 6.91 24.01 -13.81
C PRO A 328 7.96 22.90 -14.06
N ASP A 329 8.92 22.73 -13.15
CA ASP A 329 10.14 21.94 -13.38
C ASP A 329 10.08 20.49 -12.83
N ARG A 330 8.91 20.01 -12.40
CA ARG A 330 8.60 18.69 -11.81
C ARG A 330 9.30 17.46 -12.40
N LEU A 331 9.66 17.46 -13.69
CA LEU A 331 10.44 16.37 -14.31
C LEU A 331 11.93 16.35 -13.89
N LYS A 332 12.50 17.49 -13.50
CA LYS A 332 13.84 17.58 -12.89
C LYS A 332 13.80 17.13 -11.43
N GLU A 333 12.78 17.57 -10.69
CA GLU A 333 12.52 17.19 -9.30
C GLU A 333 12.34 15.67 -9.19
N LEU A 334 11.42 15.07 -9.95
CA LEU A 334 11.24 13.62 -10.02
C LEU A 334 12.52 12.86 -10.41
N LYS A 335 13.36 13.43 -11.28
CA LYS A 335 14.63 12.81 -11.68
C LYS A 335 15.72 12.92 -10.59
N ALA A 336 15.64 13.92 -9.71
CA ALA A 336 16.53 14.06 -8.57
C ALA A 336 16.07 13.21 -7.37
N GLY A 337 14.75 13.10 -7.17
CA GLY A 337 14.12 12.35 -6.07
C GLY A 337 13.86 10.86 -6.34
N VAL A 338 13.96 10.39 -7.60
CA VAL A 338 13.76 8.97 -7.95
C VAL A 338 15.06 8.35 -8.50
N GLY A 339 15.70 7.54 -7.66
CA GLY A 339 16.82 6.67 -8.01
C GLY A 339 16.36 5.36 -8.66
N PHE A 340 16.59 5.22 -9.97
CA PHE A 340 16.27 4.01 -10.74
C PHE A 340 17.22 2.81 -10.49
N GLY A 341 18.08 2.88 -9.47
CA GLY A 341 18.96 1.78 -9.06
C GLY A 341 19.86 1.25 -10.18
N GLN A 342 19.81 -0.07 -10.40
CA GLN A 342 20.53 -0.80 -11.44
C GLN A 342 19.74 -0.91 -12.75
N ALA A 343 18.62 -0.21 -12.91
CA ALA A 343 17.74 -0.37 -14.07
C ALA A 343 18.39 0.10 -15.39
N VAL A 344 18.39 -0.78 -16.39
CA VAL A 344 19.04 -0.56 -17.69
C VAL A 344 18.02 -0.25 -18.79
N ARG A 345 18.38 0.63 -19.73
CA ARG A 345 17.56 0.91 -20.93
C ARG A 345 18.04 0.08 -22.11
N ALA A 346 17.14 -0.70 -22.70
CA ALA A 346 17.37 -1.45 -23.92
C ALA A 346 16.18 -1.29 -24.88
N ALA A 347 16.17 -2.03 -26.00
CA ALA A 347 15.02 -2.09 -26.89
C ALA A 347 13.79 -2.69 -26.17
N ALA A 348 12.59 -2.22 -26.48
CA ALA A 348 11.35 -2.85 -26.02
C ALA A 348 11.19 -4.28 -26.60
N PRO A 349 10.49 -5.20 -25.92
CA PRO A 349 10.37 -6.58 -26.39
C PRO A 349 9.44 -6.67 -27.61
N ASP A 350 9.71 -7.65 -28.48
CA ASP A 350 9.10 -7.76 -29.80
C ASP A 350 7.85 -8.66 -29.87
N GLN A 351 7.68 -9.59 -28.90
CA GLN A 351 6.60 -10.60 -28.89
C GLN A 351 5.74 -10.59 -27.61
N ALA A 352 5.64 -9.46 -26.92
CA ALA A 352 4.84 -9.33 -25.69
C ALA A 352 3.44 -9.98 -25.81
N SER A 353 3.03 -10.70 -24.76
CA SER A 353 1.91 -11.64 -24.77
C SER A 353 0.62 -11.05 -25.35
N ARG A 354 -0.06 -11.81 -26.21
CA ARG A 354 -1.27 -11.37 -26.89
C ARG A 354 -2.51 -11.87 -26.16
N PHE A 355 -3.56 -11.05 -26.14
CA PHE A 355 -4.81 -11.35 -25.43
C PHE A 355 -5.94 -11.50 -26.44
N PHE A 356 -6.75 -12.55 -26.30
CA PHE A 356 -8.03 -12.61 -26.99
C PHE A 356 -9.05 -11.74 -26.25
N PRO A 357 -9.93 -11.00 -26.95
CA PRO A 357 -11.04 -10.30 -26.32
C PRO A 357 -12.07 -11.33 -25.84
N ALA A 358 -11.85 -11.90 -24.65
CA ALA A 358 -12.85 -12.69 -23.96
C ALA A 358 -14.06 -11.80 -23.67
N GLY A 359 -15.24 -12.19 -24.19
CA GLY A 359 -16.48 -11.45 -23.97
C GLY A 359 -16.73 -11.28 -22.46
N THR A 360 -16.85 -10.04 -22.02
CA THR A 360 -16.88 -9.70 -20.60
C THR A 360 -18.21 -10.11 -19.98
N LYS A 361 -18.29 -11.37 -19.55
CA LYS A 361 -19.10 -11.72 -18.37
C LYS A 361 -18.53 -10.90 -17.20
N ALA A 362 -19.03 -9.67 -17.06
CA ALA A 362 -18.80 -8.85 -15.89
C ALA A 362 -19.13 -9.72 -14.68
N PHE A 363 -18.13 -9.99 -13.84
CA PHE A 363 -18.36 -10.61 -12.55
C PHE A 363 -19.41 -9.75 -11.85
N GLY A 364 -20.48 -10.40 -11.39
CA GLY A 364 -21.75 -9.71 -11.13
C GLY A 364 -21.55 -8.62 -10.10
N ALA A 365 -21.46 -7.37 -10.57
CA ALA A 365 -20.89 -6.26 -9.83
C ALA A 365 -21.46 -6.23 -8.42
N PHE A 366 -20.58 -6.31 -7.41
CA PHE A 366 -20.97 -6.38 -6.00
C PHE A 366 -21.98 -5.28 -5.72
N GLY A 367 -23.23 -5.70 -5.49
CA GLY A 367 -24.41 -4.90 -5.84
C GLY A 367 -24.35 -3.49 -5.29
N GLY A 368 -23.91 -2.54 -6.12
CA GLY A 368 -23.89 -1.12 -5.80
C GLY A 368 -25.31 -0.73 -5.39
N GLY A 369 -25.47 -0.46 -4.10
CA GLY A 369 -26.79 -0.33 -3.50
C GLY A 369 -27.53 0.83 -4.15
N SER A 370 -28.48 0.52 -5.02
CA SER A 370 -29.53 1.46 -5.43
C SER A 370 -30.34 1.78 -4.19
N GLY A 371 -29.87 2.75 -3.42
CA GLY A 371 -30.44 3.17 -2.16
C GLY A 371 -31.82 3.75 -2.45
N SER A 372 -32.86 2.96 -2.19
CA SER A 372 -34.25 3.38 -2.32
C SER A 372 -34.44 4.70 -1.57
N THR A 373 -34.85 5.74 -2.30
CA THR A 373 -34.76 7.13 -1.86
C THR A 373 -35.61 7.41 -0.61
N ALA A 374 -34.93 7.70 0.50
CA ALA A 374 -35.54 8.18 1.73
C ALA A 374 -34.80 9.44 2.23
N GLY A 375 -35.35 10.62 1.97
CA GLY A 375 -34.95 11.89 2.58
C GLY A 375 -33.69 12.60 2.05
N GLY A 376 -32.79 11.91 1.35
CA GLY A 376 -31.56 12.51 0.81
C GLY A 376 -31.77 13.36 -0.46
N ARG A 377 -31.26 14.60 -0.47
CA ARG A 377 -31.19 15.45 -1.69
C ARG A 377 -30.15 14.83 -2.64
N ALA A 378 -30.60 14.32 -3.79
CA ALA A 378 -29.72 13.63 -4.73
C ALA A 378 -28.61 14.55 -5.27
N VAL A 379 -27.36 14.17 -5.01
CA VAL A 379 -26.17 14.85 -5.56
C VAL A 379 -25.95 14.36 -6.98
N VAL A 380 -26.07 15.25 -7.96
CA VAL A 380 -25.78 14.96 -9.36
C VAL A 380 -24.27 14.95 -9.56
N ARG A 381 -23.67 13.77 -9.72
CA ARG A 381 -22.23 13.63 -10.03
C ARG A 381 -21.99 14.04 -11.49
N ASN A 382 -21.18 15.08 -11.67
CA ASN A 382 -20.75 15.60 -12.96
C ASN A 382 -19.22 15.70 -12.94
N GLY A 383 -18.52 14.99 -13.82
CA GLY A 383 -17.04 15.03 -13.89
C GLY A 383 -16.39 13.65 -14.02
N LEU A 384 -15.11 13.58 -13.72
CA LEU A 384 -14.32 12.36 -13.64
C LEU A 384 -14.62 11.62 -12.34
N GLY A 385 -15.18 10.42 -12.46
CA GLY A 385 -15.51 9.56 -11.32
C GLY A 385 -15.81 8.12 -11.74
N ASP A 386 -15.86 7.22 -10.77
CA ASP A 386 -16.12 5.79 -10.93
C ASP A 386 -17.51 5.47 -11.51
N ASN A 387 -18.42 6.44 -11.48
CA ASN A 387 -19.73 6.37 -12.11
C ASN A 387 -19.70 6.57 -13.66
N GLY A 388 -18.55 6.96 -14.22
CA GLY A 388 -18.36 7.07 -15.67
C GLY A 388 -18.30 5.72 -16.42
N PRO A 389 -17.98 5.69 -17.73
CA PRO A 389 -17.73 4.45 -18.45
C PRO A 389 -16.55 3.68 -17.84
N ASP A 390 -16.58 2.36 -17.92
CA ASP A 390 -15.42 1.55 -17.53
C ASP A 390 -14.31 1.71 -18.57
N VAL A 391 -13.10 2.04 -18.10
CA VAL A 391 -11.96 2.46 -18.92
C VAL A 391 -10.67 1.82 -18.44
N LEU A 392 -9.69 1.72 -19.33
CA LEU A 392 -8.33 1.34 -18.96
C LEU A 392 -7.73 2.42 -18.05
N GLN A 393 -7.23 2.02 -16.90
CA GLN A 393 -6.49 2.85 -15.95
C GLN A 393 -5.15 2.21 -15.62
N ALA A 394 -4.23 3.01 -15.07
CA ALA A 394 -3.01 2.52 -14.45
C ALA A 394 -2.89 2.97 -13.00
N TYR A 395 -2.11 2.23 -12.22
CA TYR A 395 -1.74 2.60 -10.85
C TYR A 395 -1.05 3.99 -10.84
N ASN A 396 -1.54 4.87 -9.97
CA ASN A 396 -1.03 6.22 -9.79
C ASN A 396 -0.35 6.35 -8.42
N GLY A 397 0.46 7.39 -8.23
CA GLY A 397 1.16 7.70 -7.01
C GLY A 397 1.14 9.20 -6.74
N TYR A 398 0.88 9.55 -5.48
CA TYR A 398 0.97 10.91 -4.96
C TYR A 398 2.33 11.52 -5.35
N ALA A 399 2.33 12.78 -5.80
CA ALA A 399 3.49 13.49 -6.36
C ALA A 399 4.23 12.82 -7.56
N LEU A 400 3.90 11.59 -7.97
CA LEU A 400 4.65 10.79 -8.96
C LEU A 400 3.93 10.63 -10.32
N GLY A 401 2.59 10.54 -10.31
CA GLY A 401 1.80 10.15 -11.48
C GLY A 401 1.78 8.64 -11.69
N PHE A 402 1.80 8.16 -12.95
CA PHE A 402 1.79 6.72 -13.23
C PHE A 402 3.03 6.00 -12.69
N LEU A 403 2.80 5.02 -11.82
CA LEU A 403 3.83 4.18 -11.20
C LEU A 403 4.34 3.11 -12.17
N VAL A 404 5.52 2.55 -11.87
CA VAL A 404 6.13 1.46 -12.63
C VAL A 404 6.47 0.29 -11.70
N TYR A 405 6.27 -0.94 -12.14
CA TYR A 405 6.50 -2.13 -11.32
C TYR A 405 7.38 -3.15 -12.07
N PRO A 406 8.19 -3.96 -11.36
CA PRO A 406 8.86 -5.12 -11.94
C PRO A 406 7.83 -6.15 -12.40
N SER A 407 8.02 -6.67 -13.61
CA SER A 407 7.25 -7.80 -14.16
C SER A 407 8.12 -8.56 -15.16
N TYR A 408 8.07 -9.90 -15.18
CA TYR A 408 8.74 -10.65 -16.24
C TYR A 408 8.14 -10.29 -17.60
N VAL A 409 8.98 -10.21 -18.64
CA VAL A 409 8.48 -10.20 -20.02
C VAL A 409 7.74 -11.51 -20.25
N THR A 410 6.51 -11.41 -20.76
CA THR A 410 5.65 -12.57 -21.06
C THR A 410 5.36 -12.66 -22.55
N GLU A 411 5.28 -13.89 -23.06
CA GLU A 411 4.99 -14.19 -24.48
C GLU A 411 3.87 -15.22 -24.64
N GLY A 412 3.47 -15.47 -25.88
CA GLY A 412 2.40 -16.40 -26.24
C GLY A 412 1.03 -15.72 -26.36
N SER A 413 -0.04 -16.51 -26.27
CA SER A 413 -1.43 -16.04 -26.39
C SER A 413 -2.25 -16.50 -25.19
N TYR A 414 -2.71 -15.56 -24.36
CA TYR A 414 -3.46 -15.89 -23.16
C TYR A 414 -4.94 -16.15 -23.46
N ALA A 415 -5.42 -17.33 -23.07
CA ALA A 415 -6.82 -17.74 -23.22
C ALA A 415 -7.66 -17.57 -21.95
N GLY A 416 -7.05 -17.17 -20.83
CA GLY A 416 -7.73 -16.92 -19.56
C GLY A 416 -8.38 -15.53 -19.48
N THR A 417 -8.97 -15.24 -18.32
CA THR A 417 -9.48 -13.90 -17.98
C THR A 417 -8.32 -13.01 -17.57
N VAL A 418 -7.93 -12.06 -18.44
CA VAL A 418 -6.94 -11.02 -18.10
C VAL A 418 -7.51 -10.13 -16.99
N LEU A 419 -6.69 -9.83 -15.98
CA LEU A 419 -6.98 -8.85 -14.93
C LEU A 419 -6.15 -7.58 -15.10
N ALA A 420 -4.85 -7.74 -15.37
CA ALA A 420 -3.91 -6.63 -15.53
C ALA A 420 -2.83 -6.95 -16.59
N THR A 421 -2.30 -5.90 -17.22
CA THR A 421 -1.29 -5.96 -18.27
C THR A 421 -0.21 -4.91 -18.07
N SER A 422 0.94 -5.08 -18.70
CA SER A 422 1.91 -4.02 -18.94
C SER A 422 1.88 -3.69 -20.44
N PRO A 423 1.72 -2.41 -20.83
CA PRO A 423 1.82 -1.98 -22.23
C PRO A 423 3.15 -2.30 -22.92
N GLN A 424 4.21 -2.63 -22.17
CA GLN A 424 5.50 -3.07 -22.70
C GLN A 424 5.76 -4.57 -22.50
N PHE A 425 5.33 -5.18 -21.38
CA PHE A 425 5.82 -6.51 -20.96
C PHE A 425 4.78 -7.64 -20.98
N GLY A 426 3.53 -7.35 -21.37
CA GLY A 426 2.48 -8.35 -21.57
C GLY A 426 1.58 -8.58 -20.36
N LEU A 427 1.33 -9.83 -19.98
CA LEU A 427 0.42 -10.20 -18.89
C LEU A 427 1.04 -9.86 -17.53
N VAL A 428 0.32 -9.06 -16.74
CA VAL A 428 0.68 -8.76 -15.33
C VAL A 428 -0.16 -9.59 -14.37
N ALA A 429 -1.45 -9.81 -14.65
CA ALA A 429 -2.25 -10.76 -13.88
C ALA A 429 -3.40 -11.35 -14.69
N GLY A 430 -3.76 -12.60 -14.40
CA GLY A 430 -4.87 -13.29 -15.07
C GLY A 430 -5.35 -14.54 -14.33
N VAL A 431 -6.61 -14.94 -14.59
CA VAL A 431 -7.19 -16.19 -14.09
C VAL A 431 -7.43 -17.15 -15.25
N GLN A 432 -6.88 -18.36 -15.15
CA GLN A 432 -7.20 -19.46 -16.07
C GLN A 432 -7.62 -20.74 -15.33
N SER A 433 -8.25 -21.66 -16.07
CA SER A 433 -8.54 -23.01 -15.59
C SER A 433 -7.38 -23.95 -15.94
N PHE A 434 -7.08 -24.91 -15.07
CA PHE A 434 -6.04 -25.91 -15.30
C PHE A 434 -6.52 -27.25 -14.71
N GLY A 435 -6.84 -28.22 -15.57
CA GLY A 435 -7.67 -29.38 -15.19
C GLY A 435 -9.03 -28.92 -14.64
N ALA A 436 -9.45 -29.47 -13.51
CA ALA A 436 -10.60 -28.99 -12.72
C ALA A 436 -10.25 -27.77 -11.82
N GLY A 437 -8.97 -27.43 -11.73
CA GLY A 437 -8.45 -26.32 -10.95
C GLY A 437 -8.56 -24.96 -11.61
N ARG A 438 -8.12 -23.94 -10.87
CA ARG A 438 -7.92 -22.57 -11.40
C ARG A 438 -6.64 -21.97 -10.82
N VAL A 439 -5.89 -21.29 -11.68
CA VAL A 439 -4.71 -20.51 -11.29
C VAL A 439 -5.05 -19.03 -11.41
N LEU A 440 -4.69 -18.25 -10.39
CA LEU A 440 -4.49 -16.81 -10.48
C LEU A 440 -2.98 -16.59 -10.60
N PHE A 441 -2.53 -16.13 -11.77
CA PHE A 441 -1.14 -15.73 -12.00
C PHE A 441 -1.01 -14.23 -11.74
N VAL A 442 0.04 -13.85 -11.01
CA VAL A 442 0.37 -12.45 -10.70
C VAL A 442 1.88 -12.24 -10.91
N ASN A 443 2.21 -11.61 -12.02
CA ASN A 443 3.57 -11.30 -12.46
C ASN A 443 4.06 -9.97 -11.85
N LEU A 444 3.97 -9.86 -10.52
CA LEU A 444 4.47 -8.75 -9.69
C LEU A 444 5.12 -9.33 -8.42
N PRO A 445 6.25 -8.79 -7.94
CA PRO A 445 6.91 -9.28 -6.73
C PRO A 445 6.18 -8.77 -5.47
N LEU A 446 5.12 -9.47 -5.05
CA LEU A 446 4.24 -9.04 -3.97
C LEU A 446 4.96 -9.01 -2.61
N THR A 447 5.79 -10.02 -2.32
CA THR A 447 6.62 -10.09 -1.11
C THR A 447 7.56 -8.88 -1.04
N TYR A 448 8.27 -8.58 -2.13
CA TYR A 448 9.18 -7.44 -2.19
C TYR A 448 8.43 -6.11 -2.03
N LEU A 449 7.30 -5.94 -2.72
CA LEU A 449 6.50 -4.71 -2.66
C LEU A 449 5.97 -4.44 -1.25
N LYS A 450 5.41 -5.44 -0.54
CA LYS A 450 5.02 -5.31 0.88
C LYS A 450 6.23 -4.93 1.76
N GLY A 451 7.39 -5.53 1.51
CA GLY A 451 8.66 -5.28 2.23
C GLY A 451 9.40 -3.97 1.88
N ARG A 452 8.93 -3.24 0.86
CA ARG A 452 9.44 -1.95 0.37
C ARG A 452 8.30 -0.92 0.28
N THR A 453 7.46 -0.92 1.31
CA THR A 453 6.34 0.01 1.53
C THR A 453 5.29 0.19 0.43
N ASP A 454 5.05 -0.79 -0.45
CA ASP A 454 3.81 -0.86 -1.28
C ASP A 454 3.04 -2.17 -1.10
N ALA A 455 2.22 -2.22 -0.05
CA ALA A 455 1.43 -3.39 0.32
C ALA A 455 0.13 -3.56 -0.50
N LEU A 456 -0.26 -2.57 -1.32
CA LEU A 456 -1.57 -2.55 -1.97
C LEU A 456 -1.76 -3.69 -2.98
N PRO A 457 -0.80 -4.01 -3.88
CA PRO A 457 -0.95 -5.13 -4.81
C PRO A 457 -1.12 -6.48 -4.09
N MET A 458 -0.34 -6.75 -3.03
CA MET A 458 -0.44 -7.99 -2.25
C MET A 458 -1.85 -8.16 -1.66
N HIS A 459 -2.38 -7.11 -1.04
CA HIS A 459 -3.73 -7.09 -0.49
C HIS A 459 -4.81 -7.27 -1.57
N GLY A 460 -4.68 -6.57 -2.69
CA GLY A 460 -5.62 -6.64 -3.81
C GLY A 460 -5.74 -8.03 -4.41
N PHE A 461 -4.60 -8.65 -4.76
CA PHE A 461 -4.60 -9.98 -5.37
C PHE A 461 -4.99 -11.09 -4.38
N LEU A 462 -4.60 -10.99 -3.10
CA LEU A 462 -5.01 -11.95 -2.08
C LEU A 462 -6.52 -11.86 -1.79
N GLN A 463 -7.08 -10.64 -1.70
CA GLN A 463 -8.52 -10.43 -1.60
C GLN A 463 -9.27 -11.02 -2.80
N TYR A 464 -8.80 -10.72 -4.02
CA TYR A 464 -9.41 -11.20 -5.25
C TYR A 464 -9.37 -12.73 -5.35
N PHE A 465 -8.25 -13.37 -4.99
CA PHE A 465 -8.12 -14.82 -4.91
C PHE A 465 -9.20 -15.43 -4.00
N VAL A 466 -9.28 -14.93 -2.77
CA VAL A 466 -10.23 -15.37 -1.74
C VAL A 466 -11.67 -15.23 -2.20
N GLN A 467 -12.04 -14.10 -2.81
CA GLN A 467 -13.43 -13.84 -3.20
C GLN A 467 -13.82 -14.55 -4.51
N HIS A 468 -12.98 -14.52 -5.55
CA HIS A 468 -13.34 -14.93 -6.91
C HIS A 468 -12.88 -16.35 -7.30
N LEU A 469 -11.90 -16.94 -6.59
CA LEU A 469 -11.45 -18.33 -6.83
C LEU A 469 -11.86 -19.30 -5.70
N LEU A 470 -11.91 -18.84 -4.44
CA LEU A 470 -12.27 -19.67 -3.28
C LEU A 470 -13.71 -19.48 -2.79
N GLY A 471 -14.30 -18.29 -2.98
CA GLY A 471 -15.55 -17.89 -2.32
C GLY A 471 -15.44 -17.92 -0.79
N GLY A 472 -14.26 -17.64 -0.25
CA GLY A 472 -13.91 -17.85 1.16
C GLY A 472 -14.75 -17.04 2.15
N ALA A 473 -14.89 -17.56 3.37
CA ALA A 473 -15.38 -16.78 4.51
C ALA A 473 -14.25 -15.88 5.03
N GLN A 474 -14.57 -14.61 5.37
CA GLN A 474 -13.58 -13.62 5.81
C GLN A 474 -13.97 -13.02 7.17
N LEU A 475 -13.01 -12.79 8.06
CA LEU A 475 -13.17 -11.94 9.24
C LEU A 475 -13.02 -10.47 8.84
N SER A 476 -14.10 -9.68 8.91
CA SER A 476 -14.07 -8.26 8.48
C SER A 476 -12.93 -7.48 9.13
N SER A 477 -12.24 -6.66 8.34
CA SER A 477 -11.22 -5.71 8.80
C SER A 477 -11.81 -4.50 9.53
N MET A 478 -13.14 -4.35 9.56
CA MET A 478 -13.83 -3.19 10.12
C MET A 478 -14.66 -3.53 11.38
N PRO A 479 -14.68 -2.65 12.41
CA PRO A 479 -15.52 -2.81 13.59
C PRO A 479 -16.99 -3.06 13.26
N ASN A 480 -17.59 -4.11 13.82
CA ASN A 480 -18.98 -4.52 13.59
C ASN A 480 -19.32 -4.83 12.11
N GLY A 481 -18.32 -4.91 11.22
CA GLY A 481 -18.51 -4.95 9.77
C GLY A 481 -19.12 -3.66 9.21
N VAL A 482 -18.88 -2.51 9.82
CA VAL A 482 -19.33 -1.18 9.35
C VAL A 482 -18.17 -0.48 8.67
N ALA A 483 -18.32 -0.14 7.39
CA ALA A 483 -17.29 0.57 6.62
C ALA A 483 -17.00 1.96 7.20
N GLY A 484 -15.99 2.67 6.72
CA GLY A 484 -15.77 4.02 7.23
C GLY A 484 -14.84 4.90 6.43
N MET A 485 -14.66 6.11 6.94
CA MET A 485 -13.65 7.07 6.50
C MET A 485 -12.79 7.45 7.70
N ILE A 486 -11.51 7.70 7.45
CA ILE A 486 -10.60 8.34 8.41
C ILE A 486 -10.29 9.73 7.85
N PHE A 487 -10.55 10.77 8.65
CA PHE A 487 -10.13 12.14 8.33
C PHE A 487 -9.01 12.54 9.29
N ASN A 488 -7.88 12.99 8.74
CA ASN A 488 -6.74 13.47 9.52
C ASN A 488 -6.50 14.97 9.26
N TRP A 489 -6.49 15.77 10.31
CA TRP A 489 -6.19 17.20 10.24
C TRP A 489 -4.73 17.43 10.63
N HIS A 490 -3.99 18.09 9.74
CA HIS A 490 -2.59 18.46 9.96
C HIS A 490 -2.54 19.96 10.33
N LEU A 491 -1.97 20.27 11.50
CA LEU A 491 -1.88 21.62 12.07
C LEU A 491 -0.40 22.00 12.20
N ASP A 492 0.15 22.47 11.09
CA ASP A 492 1.59 22.54 10.82
C ASP A 492 2.20 23.86 11.31
N SER A 493 1.47 24.96 11.07
CA SER A 493 1.88 26.32 11.41
C SER A 493 0.72 27.15 11.95
N LYS A 494 1.05 28.32 12.51
CA LYS A 494 0.08 29.26 13.11
C LYS A 494 -0.98 29.76 12.14
N GLU A 495 -0.73 29.68 10.82
CA GLU A 495 -1.69 30.01 9.78
C GLU A 495 -2.99 29.21 9.93
N ALA A 496 -2.89 27.92 10.29
CA ALA A 496 -4.02 27.04 10.52
C ALA A 496 -4.89 27.43 11.75
N GLN A 497 -4.44 28.35 12.63
CA GLN A 497 -5.19 28.74 13.84
C GLN A 497 -6.58 29.33 13.54
N GLN A 498 -6.68 30.33 12.67
CA GLN A 498 -7.98 30.96 12.40
C GLN A 498 -8.90 30.05 11.58
N PRO A 499 -8.43 29.39 10.50
CA PRO A 499 -9.23 28.41 9.76
C PRO A 499 -9.74 27.27 10.64
N ALA A 500 -8.94 26.72 11.56
CA ALA A 500 -9.41 25.68 12.50
C ALA A 500 -10.56 26.18 13.40
N LEU A 501 -10.47 27.42 13.91
CA LEU A 501 -11.54 28.05 14.70
C LEU A 501 -12.77 28.38 13.84
N GLN A 502 -12.61 28.62 12.53
CA GLN A 502 -13.71 28.85 11.59
C GLN A 502 -14.41 27.54 11.20
N LEU A 503 -13.66 26.46 10.97
CA LEU A 503 -14.17 25.09 10.76
C LEU A 503 -14.93 24.58 12.02
N GLU A 504 -14.44 24.91 13.22
CA GLU A 504 -15.17 24.64 14.47
C GLU A 504 -16.52 25.38 14.54
N ARG A 505 -16.54 26.68 14.20
CA ARG A 505 -17.78 27.49 14.17
C ARG A 505 -18.76 27.01 13.09
N ALA A 506 -18.25 26.51 11.96
CA ALA A 506 -19.03 25.91 10.90
C ALA A 506 -19.54 24.49 11.24
N GLY A 507 -19.04 23.89 12.32
CA GLY A 507 -19.51 22.61 12.85
C GLY A 507 -18.91 21.35 12.22
N ILE A 508 -17.81 21.49 11.48
CA ILE A 508 -17.09 20.37 10.83
C ILE A 508 -16.68 19.32 11.87
N PHE A 509 -16.07 19.76 12.96
CA PHE A 509 -15.72 18.95 14.13
C PHE A 509 -16.93 18.52 14.98
N ASN A 510 -18.11 18.28 14.40
CA ASN A 510 -19.29 17.75 15.09
C ASN A 510 -19.93 16.53 14.39
N VAL A 511 -19.41 16.08 13.22
CA VAL A 511 -20.05 15.02 12.41
C VAL A 511 -19.61 13.61 12.74
N GLY A 512 -18.51 13.47 13.46
CA GLY A 512 -17.88 12.20 13.83
C GLY A 512 -16.47 12.43 14.37
N THR A 513 -15.88 11.38 14.92
CA THR A 513 -14.52 11.41 15.48
C THR A 513 -13.47 11.40 14.36
N MET A 514 -12.45 12.25 14.49
CA MET A 514 -11.38 12.47 13.50
C MET A 514 -10.02 12.48 14.23
N SER A 515 -8.89 12.44 13.51
CA SER A 515 -7.55 12.52 14.12
C SER A 515 -6.91 13.87 13.81
N ILE A 516 -6.36 14.57 14.80
CA ILE A 516 -5.91 15.97 14.69
C ILE A 516 -4.49 16.07 15.23
N HIS A 517 -3.51 16.32 14.37
CA HIS A 517 -2.10 16.31 14.72
C HIS A 517 -1.50 17.71 14.62
N MET A 518 -0.73 18.15 15.63
CA MET A 518 -0.17 19.51 15.68
C MET A 518 1.37 19.54 15.79
N THR A 519 1.99 20.47 15.06
CA THR A 519 3.35 20.98 15.33
C THR A 519 3.23 22.18 16.26
N ALA A 520 3.92 22.15 17.39
CA ALA A 520 3.59 22.91 18.59
C ALA A 520 4.60 24.03 18.93
N GLY A 521 5.76 24.07 18.28
CA GLY A 521 6.81 25.05 18.56
C GLY A 521 6.50 26.46 18.03
N PRO A 522 7.39 27.43 18.29
CA PRO A 522 7.17 28.82 17.94
C PRO A 522 7.49 29.15 16.48
N ASP A 523 8.28 28.32 15.79
CA ASP A 523 8.73 28.51 14.40
C ASP A 523 8.14 27.40 13.50
N ALA A 524 8.09 27.59 12.18
CA ALA A 524 7.54 26.58 11.25
C ALA A 524 8.52 26.11 10.17
N VAL A 525 9.21 27.02 9.48
CA VAL A 525 10.05 26.72 8.32
C VAL A 525 11.52 26.65 8.70
N THR A 526 11.98 27.61 9.51
CA THR A 526 13.38 27.72 9.97
C THR A 526 13.48 28.27 11.40
N PRO A 527 14.52 27.89 12.18
CA PRO A 527 14.71 28.40 13.54
C PRO A 527 14.70 29.94 13.64
N GLY A 528 13.77 30.47 14.45
CA GLY A 528 13.58 31.90 14.70
C GLY A 528 12.58 32.64 13.81
N ASP A 529 11.88 31.98 12.88
CA ASP A 529 10.91 32.63 11.97
C ASP A 529 9.59 33.08 12.63
N LYS A 530 9.22 32.50 13.78
CA LYS A 530 8.02 32.80 14.58
C LYS A 530 6.68 32.51 13.89
N LEU A 531 6.69 31.63 12.88
CA LEU A 531 5.51 31.20 12.12
C LEU A 531 4.77 30.00 12.76
N GLY A 532 5.36 29.36 13.77
CA GLY A 532 4.78 28.23 14.49
C GLY A 532 3.73 28.63 15.53
N PHE A 533 2.98 27.63 16.02
CA PHE A 533 1.86 27.82 16.93
C PHE A 533 2.22 28.44 18.29
N ASP A 534 3.44 28.21 18.78
CA ASP A 534 3.88 28.50 20.16
C ASP A 534 2.88 27.96 21.20
N LEU A 535 2.54 26.67 21.10
CA LEU A 535 1.41 26.04 21.80
C LEU A 535 1.47 26.24 23.32
N ASN A 536 2.67 26.19 23.90
CA ASN A 536 2.89 26.38 25.34
C ASN A 536 2.43 27.78 25.81
N ASN A 537 2.53 28.80 24.96
CA ASN A 537 2.11 30.18 25.24
C ASN A 537 0.80 30.58 24.52
N ASN A 538 0.15 29.65 23.80
CA ASN A 538 -1.04 29.91 22.99
C ASN A 538 -2.32 29.33 23.64
N PRO A 539 -2.96 30.05 24.58
CA PRO A 539 -4.14 29.55 25.30
C PRO A 539 -5.33 29.28 24.37
N THR A 540 -5.41 29.97 23.23
CA THR A 540 -6.47 29.76 22.22
C THR A 540 -6.39 28.34 21.64
N MET A 541 -5.19 27.89 21.25
CA MET A 541 -5.02 26.57 20.64
C MET A 541 -4.96 25.45 21.67
N GLN A 542 -4.42 25.69 22.87
CA GLN A 542 -4.62 24.75 23.99
C GLN A 542 -6.11 24.52 24.27
N ALA A 543 -6.92 25.59 24.30
CA ALA A 543 -8.35 25.47 24.51
C ALA A 543 -9.06 24.79 23.33
N PHE A 544 -8.60 24.97 22.08
CA PHE A 544 -9.10 24.26 20.91
C PHE A 544 -8.83 22.75 21.03
N LEU A 545 -7.59 22.33 21.28
CA LEU A 545 -7.23 20.91 21.41
C LEU A 545 -8.05 20.22 22.52
N ARG A 546 -8.17 20.85 23.70
CA ARG A 546 -9.03 20.34 24.80
C ARG A 546 -10.50 20.21 24.41
N ARG A 547 -11.04 21.10 23.58
CA ARG A 547 -12.43 20.99 23.07
C ARG A 547 -12.59 19.89 22.04
N MET A 548 -11.55 19.57 21.27
CA MET A 548 -11.59 18.48 20.29
C MET A 548 -11.41 17.11 20.97
N ASP A 549 -10.49 16.98 21.91
CA ASP A 549 -10.36 15.79 22.76
C ASP A 549 -11.67 15.49 23.52
N ALA A 550 -12.28 16.51 24.15
CA ALA A 550 -13.55 16.36 24.87
C ALA A 550 -14.76 15.96 23.97
N LYS A 551 -14.62 16.00 22.64
CA LYS A 551 -15.60 15.48 21.67
C LYS A 551 -15.30 14.04 21.21
N GLY A 552 -14.15 13.48 21.61
CA GLY A 552 -13.65 12.19 21.16
C GLY A 552 -12.89 12.23 19.82
N HIS A 553 -12.44 13.40 19.36
CA HIS A 553 -11.39 13.43 18.33
C HIS A 553 -10.08 12.92 18.96
N SER A 554 -9.28 12.20 18.17
CA SER A 554 -7.93 11.83 18.60
C SER A 554 -7.00 13.03 18.40
N ILE A 555 -6.21 13.36 19.41
CA ILE A 555 -5.22 14.43 19.35
C ILE A 555 -3.83 13.80 19.36
N GLY A 556 -3.01 14.14 18.38
CA GLY A 556 -1.69 13.55 18.16
C GLY A 556 -0.57 14.57 17.94
N SER A 557 0.66 14.09 17.94
CA SER A 557 1.84 14.89 17.63
C SER A 557 2.05 14.93 16.11
N HIS A 558 2.18 16.12 15.50
CA HIS A 558 2.70 16.24 14.13
C HIS A 558 4.24 16.31 14.11
N GLY A 559 4.92 15.78 15.14
CA GLY A 559 6.37 15.77 15.22
C GLY A 559 6.99 17.16 15.11
N GLY A 560 8.18 17.26 14.55
CA GLY A 560 8.68 18.53 14.04
C GLY A 560 9.25 19.51 15.07
N TRP A 561 8.43 19.99 16.02
CA TRP A 561 8.60 21.24 16.80
C TRP A 561 8.74 22.49 15.91
N ILE A 562 9.58 22.45 14.88
CA ILE A 562 9.61 23.31 13.70
C ILE A 562 9.30 22.38 12.51
N HIS A 563 8.19 22.61 11.81
CA HIS A 563 7.60 21.66 10.85
C HIS A 563 8.55 21.30 9.70
N ASP A 564 8.77 22.22 8.76
CA ASP A 564 9.52 21.99 7.53
C ASP A 564 11.00 21.72 7.85
N TYR A 565 11.54 22.39 8.88
CA TYR A 565 12.92 22.18 9.31
C TYR A 565 13.17 20.72 9.72
N TYR A 566 12.25 20.08 10.43
CA TYR A 566 12.34 18.65 10.69
C TYR A 566 12.07 17.84 9.42
N GLY A 567 10.96 18.11 8.73
CA GLY A 567 10.50 17.31 7.59
C GLY A 567 11.50 17.25 6.43
N LEU A 568 12.25 18.32 6.19
CA LEU A 568 13.26 18.40 5.13
C LEU A 568 14.68 17.97 5.55
N ASN A 569 14.97 17.79 6.85
CA ASN A 569 16.34 17.54 7.33
C ASN A 569 16.51 16.27 8.19
N ALA A 570 15.46 15.75 8.82
CA ALA A 570 15.53 14.47 9.53
C ALA A 570 15.85 13.33 8.54
N ASN A 571 16.71 12.39 8.93
CA ASN A 571 17.02 11.20 8.13
C ASN A 571 17.51 10.07 9.04
N GLU A 572 17.73 8.89 8.45
CA GLU A 572 18.10 7.66 9.19
C GLU A 572 19.37 7.78 10.06
N THR A 573 20.24 8.76 9.81
CA THR A 573 21.55 8.88 10.48
C THR A 573 21.65 9.97 11.55
N ASN A 574 20.69 10.90 11.63
CA ASN A 574 20.84 12.14 12.42
C ASN A 574 19.90 12.25 13.64
N SER A 575 19.48 11.11 14.20
CA SER A 575 18.61 10.99 15.37
C SER A 575 19.05 11.85 16.56
N ALA A 576 20.35 11.96 16.84
CA ALA A 576 20.89 12.80 17.92
C ALA A 576 20.54 14.29 17.77
N THR A 577 20.34 14.77 16.54
CA THR A 577 19.96 16.17 16.23
C THR A 577 18.44 16.35 16.26
N PHE A 578 17.68 15.39 15.72
CA PHE A 578 16.23 15.56 15.46
C PHE A 578 15.29 14.88 16.46
N LEU A 579 15.76 13.94 17.30
CA LEU A 579 14.96 13.38 18.39
C LEU A 579 14.49 14.44 19.42
N PRO A 580 15.29 15.44 19.84
CA PRO A 580 14.83 16.49 20.75
C PRO A 580 13.60 17.26 20.22
N TYR A 581 13.50 17.42 18.90
CA TYR A 581 12.38 18.09 18.25
C TYR A 581 11.07 17.28 18.37
N LEU A 582 11.12 15.94 18.20
CA LEU A 582 9.97 15.06 18.47
C LEU A 582 9.55 15.09 19.94
N VAL A 583 10.52 15.06 20.86
CA VAL A 583 10.30 15.08 22.32
C VAL A 583 9.60 16.37 22.73
N LEU A 584 10.12 17.54 22.33
CA LEU A 584 9.55 18.85 22.65
C LEU A 584 8.13 18.99 22.07
N ASN A 585 7.92 18.56 20.82
CA ASN A 585 6.61 18.66 20.20
C ASN A 585 5.56 17.84 20.94
N ARG A 586 5.88 16.56 21.20
CA ARG A 586 4.97 15.66 21.91
C ARG A 586 4.69 16.18 23.31
N GLN A 587 5.69 16.62 24.06
CA GLN A 587 5.49 17.17 25.40
C GLN A 587 4.54 18.37 25.39
N ALA A 588 4.64 19.27 24.41
CA ALA A 588 3.73 20.41 24.28
C ALA A 588 2.28 19.99 23.98
N VAL A 589 2.07 19.00 23.10
CA VAL A 589 0.72 18.48 22.78
C VAL A 589 0.14 17.67 23.94
N ASP A 590 0.90 16.73 24.51
CA ASP A 590 0.50 15.91 25.67
C ASP A 590 0.12 16.81 26.87
N ASN A 591 0.88 17.88 27.14
CA ASN A 591 0.57 18.88 28.17
C ASN A 591 -0.66 19.75 27.83
N ALA A 592 -0.96 19.99 26.54
CA ALA A 592 -2.12 20.76 26.14
C ALA A 592 -3.43 20.00 26.42
N VAL A 593 -3.48 18.69 26.16
CA VAL A 593 -4.67 17.85 26.43
C VAL A 593 -4.69 17.26 27.85
N GLY A 594 -3.54 17.07 28.49
CA GLY A 594 -3.42 16.56 29.87
C GLY A 594 -3.25 15.04 29.97
N HIS A 595 -2.91 14.37 28.87
CA HIS A 595 -2.60 12.94 28.81
C HIS A 595 -1.61 12.67 27.66
N ALA A 596 -1.01 11.48 27.65
CA ALA A 596 -0.18 11.05 26.53
C ALA A 596 -1.03 10.86 25.26
N THR A 597 -0.59 11.43 24.13
CA THR A 597 -1.16 11.17 22.80
C THR A 597 -0.81 9.75 22.30
N ARG A 598 -1.51 9.22 21.28
CA ARG A 598 -1.37 7.83 20.80
C ARG A 598 -1.12 7.71 19.30
N ASP A 599 -0.94 8.84 18.65
CA ASP A 599 -1.15 9.06 17.23
C ASP A 599 -0.22 10.16 16.70
N TYR A 600 0.21 10.01 15.44
CA TYR A 600 1.31 10.77 14.87
C TYR A 600 1.13 11.09 13.39
N SER A 601 1.58 12.28 12.98
CA SER A 601 1.97 12.60 11.59
C SER A 601 3.42 13.03 11.52
N ALA A 602 4.13 12.58 10.49
CA ALA A 602 5.44 13.13 10.15
C ALA A 602 5.28 14.42 9.33
N PRO A 603 5.96 15.52 9.69
CA PRO A 603 6.17 16.66 8.79
C PRO A 603 6.74 16.19 7.46
N GLU A 604 6.24 16.72 6.34
CA GLU A 604 6.63 16.30 4.99
C GLU A 604 6.49 14.79 4.70
N GLY A 605 5.75 14.05 5.52
CA GLY A 605 5.70 12.59 5.50
C GLY A 605 7.00 11.90 6.01
N ASN A 606 8.04 12.65 6.35
CA ASN A 606 9.39 12.13 6.63
C ASN A 606 9.50 11.43 8.00
N ASN A 607 9.66 10.11 7.93
CA ASN A 607 9.46 9.18 9.04
C ASN A 607 10.64 8.19 9.20
N PRO A 608 11.86 8.65 9.53
CA PRO A 608 13.01 7.75 9.66
C PRO A 608 12.77 6.68 10.73
N LEU A 609 13.38 5.50 10.56
CA LEU A 609 13.14 4.31 11.38
C LEU A 609 13.28 4.60 12.88
N TRP A 610 14.34 5.31 13.28
CA TRP A 610 14.57 5.68 14.69
C TRP A 610 13.46 6.56 15.29
N ALA A 611 12.75 7.34 14.46
CA ALA A 611 11.61 8.16 14.92
C ALA A 611 10.39 7.28 15.15
N MET A 612 10.11 6.35 14.23
CA MET A 612 9.02 5.37 14.34
C MET A 612 9.23 4.44 15.54
N ASP A 613 10.45 3.94 15.73
CA ASP A 613 10.85 3.13 16.88
C ASP A 613 10.64 3.88 18.21
N TRP A 614 11.09 5.14 18.29
CA TRP A 614 10.89 5.96 19.48
C TRP A 614 9.39 6.22 19.75
N LEU A 615 8.61 6.57 18.74
CA LEU A 615 7.16 6.80 18.86
C LEU A 615 6.43 5.56 19.40
N ALA A 616 6.76 4.37 18.87
CA ALA A 616 6.21 3.10 19.32
C ALA A 616 6.60 2.79 20.78
N GLN A 617 7.86 3.05 21.17
CA GLN A 617 8.31 2.94 22.58
C GLN A 617 7.57 3.92 23.50
N GLN A 618 7.21 5.11 23.02
CA GLN A 618 6.37 6.07 23.73
C GLN A 618 4.85 5.77 23.59
N GLY A 619 4.45 4.56 23.18
CA GLY A 619 3.05 4.12 23.16
C GLY A 619 2.17 4.73 22.06
N VAL A 620 2.75 5.32 21.00
CA VAL A 620 1.98 5.58 19.76
C VAL A 620 1.63 4.25 19.11
N VAL A 621 0.35 4.08 18.77
CA VAL A 621 -0.17 2.86 18.11
C VAL A 621 -0.56 3.09 16.66
N SER A 622 -0.63 4.34 16.20
CA SER A 622 -1.03 4.66 14.82
C SER A 622 -0.29 5.86 14.24
N ALA A 623 0.21 5.76 13.02
CA ALA A 623 0.87 6.86 12.32
C ALA A 623 0.28 7.10 10.92
N TYR A 624 0.23 8.37 10.50
CA TYR A 624 0.00 8.77 9.11
C TYR A 624 1.19 8.29 8.26
N PHE A 625 0.93 7.86 7.02
CA PHE A 625 1.96 7.24 6.21
C PHE A 625 1.82 7.57 4.71
N ALA A 626 2.92 8.02 4.11
CA ALA A 626 3.04 8.28 2.68
C ALA A 626 3.35 7.00 1.87
N GLY A 627 3.78 5.92 2.52
CA GLY A 627 3.87 4.60 1.89
C GLY A 627 2.49 3.93 1.80
N HIS A 628 2.42 2.78 1.12
CA HIS A 628 1.22 1.93 0.99
C HIS A 628 -0.03 2.68 0.45
N THR A 629 0.15 3.76 -0.32
CA THR A 629 -0.95 4.70 -0.64
C THR A 629 -2.21 4.04 -1.20
N GLY A 630 -3.37 4.45 -0.71
CA GLY A 630 -4.66 3.86 -1.09
C GLY A 630 -4.97 2.50 -0.46
N LEU A 631 -4.16 1.98 0.46
CA LEU A 631 -4.52 0.84 1.30
C LEU A 631 -5.29 1.30 2.57
N GLY A 632 -5.79 0.35 3.36
CA GLY A 632 -6.33 0.60 4.70
C GLY A 632 -5.24 0.50 5.77
N VAL A 633 -5.66 0.49 7.04
CA VAL A 633 -4.76 0.30 8.19
C VAL A 633 -4.00 -1.03 8.06
N THR A 634 -2.67 -0.97 8.10
CA THR A 634 -1.74 -2.07 7.78
C THR A 634 -0.50 -2.00 8.67
N ARG A 635 0.21 -3.11 8.81
CA ARG A 635 1.59 -3.18 9.29
C ARG A 635 2.55 -2.69 8.22
N ASP A 636 3.48 -1.84 8.63
CA ASP A 636 4.59 -1.33 7.82
C ASP A 636 5.75 -2.34 7.82
N TYR A 637 6.27 -2.63 6.63
CA TYR A 637 7.49 -3.41 6.45
C TYR A 637 8.45 -2.58 5.62
N ARG A 638 9.61 -2.30 6.21
CA ARG A 638 10.67 -1.49 5.63
C ARG A 638 11.95 -2.28 5.63
N ASP A 639 12.67 -2.25 4.51
CA ASP A 639 13.92 -3.01 4.40
C ASP A 639 13.70 -4.51 4.72
N GLY A 640 12.54 -5.01 4.25
CA GLY A 640 12.03 -6.36 4.50
C GLY A 640 11.47 -6.60 5.92
N THR A 641 11.65 -5.67 6.86
CA THR A 641 11.52 -5.92 8.31
C THR A 641 10.34 -5.19 8.94
N LEU A 642 9.60 -5.88 9.83
CA LEU A 642 8.56 -5.29 10.68
C LEU A 642 9.19 -4.73 11.97
N HIS A 643 9.69 -3.49 11.90
CA HIS A 643 10.39 -2.85 13.03
C HIS A 643 9.49 -2.56 14.24
N THR A 644 8.25 -2.10 13.99
CA THR A 644 7.35 -1.58 15.04
C THR A 644 6.03 -2.36 15.13
N PRO A 645 6.03 -3.66 15.54
CA PRO A 645 4.85 -4.54 15.49
C PRO A 645 3.66 -4.13 16.39
N SER A 646 3.83 -3.14 17.26
CA SER A 646 2.77 -2.50 18.06
C SER A 646 2.12 -1.28 17.38
N LEU A 647 2.75 -0.73 16.35
CA LEU A 647 2.31 0.44 15.60
C LEU A 647 1.67 0.00 14.27
N TRP A 648 0.56 0.64 13.92
CA TRP A 648 -0.12 0.46 12.65
C TRP A 648 0.01 1.72 11.80
N VAL A 649 0.39 1.58 10.54
CA VAL A 649 0.37 2.73 9.63
C VAL A 649 -1.01 2.88 9.00
N VAL A 650 -1.39 4.13 8.77
CA VAL A 650 -2.65 4.53 8.14
C VAL A 650 -2.29 5.27 6.84
N PRO A 651 -2.33 4.56 5.70
CA PRO A 651 -1.87 5.12 4.42
C PRO A 651 -2.77 6.21 3.88
N VAL A 652 -2.17 7.26 3.33
CA VAL A 652 -2.92 8.29 2.59
C VAL A 652 -3.51 7.73 1.29
N THR A 653 -4.75 8.11 0.99
CA THR A 653 -5.36 7.90 -0.32
C THR A 653 -5.36 9.22 -1.10
N PRO A 654 -4.54 9.35 -2.16
CA PRO A 654 -4.51 10.55 -3.00
C PRO A 654 -5.59 10.53 -4.08
N MET A 655 -5.89 11.72 -4.62
CA MET A 655 -6.56 11.92 -5.91
C MET A 655 -5.49 12.05 -7.02
N GLY A 656 -4.97 10.91 -7.47
CA GLY A 656 -3.92 10.84 -8.47
C GLY A 656 -2.61 11.45 -7.97
N ASN A 657 -2.28 12.63 -8.51
CA ASN A 657 -1.06 13.36 -8.14
C ASN A 657 -1.18 14.12 -6.80
N TYR A 658 -2.41 14.36 -6.31
CA TYR A 658 -2.72 15.35 -5.27
C TYR A 658 -3.38 14.70 -4.05
N ALA A 659 -3.38 15.37 -2.90
CA ALA A 659 -4.10 14.89 -1.72
C ALA A 659 -4.76 16.01 -0.88
N THR A 660 -4.45 17.28 -1.14
CA THR A 660 -4.84 18.44 -0.30
C THR A 660 -5.61 19.51 -1.06
N PHE A 661 -6.32 20.38 -0.34
CA PHE A 661 -7.09 21.48 -0.93
C PHE A 661 -6.20 22.58 -1.51
N GLU A 662 -5.04 22.80 -0.91
CA GLU A 662 -4.00 23.69 -1.42
C GLU A 662 -3.52 23.23 -2.81
N GLU A 663 -3.22 21.95 -2.99
CA GLU A 663 -2.85 21.37 -4.29
C GLU A 663 -4.00 21.43 -5.31
N PHE A 664 -5.23 21.11 -4.90
CA PHE A 664 -6.39 21.23 -5.79
C PHE A 664 -6.58 22.66 -6.30
N GLN A 665 -6.24 23.66 -5.48
CA GLN A 665 -6.29 25.07 -5.87
C GLN A 665 -5.13 25.47 -6.77
N ASP A 666 -3.88 25.23 -6.38
CA ASP A 666 -2.69 25.65 -7.15
C ASP A 666 -2.63 24.92 -8.52
N PHE A 667 -3.01 23.64 -8.59
CA PHE A 667 -3.11 22.91 -9.86
C PHE A 667 -4.45 23.06 -10.60
N ASN A 668 -5.35 23.94 -10.12
CA ASN A 668 -6.62 24.28 -10.77
C ASN A 668 -7.55 23.07 -11.02
N VAL A 669 -7.54 22.09 -10.11
CA VAL A 669 -8.39 20.89 -10.17
C VAL A 669 -9.86 21.29 -9.95
N PRO A 670 -10.82 20.89 -10.79
CA PRO A 670 -12.21 21.31 -10.65
C PRO A 670 -12.84 20.81 -9.34
N LYS A 671 -13.48 21.73 -8.57
CA LYS A 671 -14.23 21.39 -7.34
C LYS A 671 -15.21 20.21 -7.53
N ALA A 672 -15.81 20.08 -8.70
CA ALA A 672 -16.72 18.98 -9.02
C ALA A 672 -16.02 17.61 -9.05
N ASP A 673 -14.79 17.52 -9.57
CA ASP A 673 -14.02 16.26 -9.64
C ASP A 673 -13.51 15.86 -8.25
N VAL A 674 -13.07 16.83 -7.43
CA VAL A 674 -12.70 16.60 -6.01
C VAL A 674 -13.91 16.10 -5.21
N VAL A 675 -15.09 16.68 -5.42
CA VAL A 675 -16.35 16.17 -4.83
C VAL A 675 -16.62 14.74 -5.31
N ASN A 676 -16.59 14.46 -6.62
CA ASN A 676 -16.86 13.11 -7.14
C ASN A 676 -15.91 12.08 -6.52
N TRP A 677 -14.61 12.37 -6.44
CA TRP A 677 -13.61 11.51 -5.84
C TRP A 677 -13.94 11.17 -4.37
N TYR A 678 -14.25 12.17 -3.54
CA TYR A 678 -14.67 11.95 -2.15
C TYR A 678 -15.95 11.09 -2.03
N LEU A 679 -16.93 11.28 -2.91
CA LEU A 679 -18.18 10.49 -2.91
C LEU A 679 -17.96 9.05 -3.39
N ASP A 680 -17.13 8.87 -4.41
CA ASP A 680 -16.75 7.56 -4.97
C ASP A 680 -15.89 6.77 -3.98
N LEU A 681 -15.02 7.43 -3.21
CA LEU A 681 -14.20 6.83 -2.16
C LEU A 681 -15.06 6.22 -1.03
N VAL A 682 -16.08 6.96 -0.58
CA VAL A 682 -17.08 6.48 0.40
C VAL A 682 -17.87 5.29 -0.16
N ASP A 683 -18.20 5.29 -1.45
CA ASP A 683 -18.90 4.16 -2.10
C ASP A 683 -18.00 2.93 -2.26
N PHE A 684 -16.70 3.12 -2.52
CA PHE A 684 -15.70 2.07 -2.53
C PHE A 684 -15.56 1.42 -1.15
N ASP A 685 -15.40 2.22 -0.08
CA ASP A 685 -15.27 1.70 1.29
C ASP A 685 -16.52 0.91 1.72
N LEU A 686 -17.71 1.38 1.34
CA LEU A 686 -18.97 0.66 1.52
C LEU A 686 -19.01 -0.67 0.76
N ALA A 687 -18.65 -0.68 -0.52
CA ALA A 687 -18.72 -1.87 -1.37
C ALA A 687 -17.78 -2.99 -0.90
N HIS A 688 -16.53 -2.63 -0.56
CA HIS A 688 -15.52 -3.60 -0.15
C HIS A 688 -15.54 -3.91 1.36
N ASN A 689 -16.19 -3.05 2.17
CA ASN A 689 -16.23 -3.07 3.65
C ASN A 689 -14.86 -2.81 4.27
N THR A 690 -14.30 -1.66 3.93
CA THR A 690 -12.99 -1.17 4.38
C THR A 690 -13.12 0.30 4.85
N ALA A 691 -12.01 0.93 5.21
CA ALA A 691 -11.89 2.38 5.35
C ALA A 691 -10.63 2.88 4.64
N ARG A 692 -10.71 4.05 4.01
CA ARG A 692 -9.59 4.84 3.50
C ARG A 692 -9.39 6.11 4.32
N MET A 693 -8.16 6.62 4.28
CA MET A 693 -7.78 7.87 4.95
C MET A 693 -7.53 8.98 3.93
N VAL A 694 -8.10 10.13 4.23
CA VAL A 694 -7.81 11.43 3.60
C VAL A 694 -7.35 12.41 4.67
N TYR A 695 -6.59 13.42 4.27
CA TYR A 695 -6.13 14.47 5.18
C TYR A 695 -6.36 15.86 4.61
N ALA A 696 -6.28 16.87 5.46
CA ALA A 696 -6.27 18.27 5.04
C ALA A 696 -5.63 19.17 6.09
N HIS A 697 -5.04 20.27 5.62
CA HIS A 697 -4.70 21.41 6.45
C HIS A 697 -5.95 22.30 6.63
N PRO A 698 -6.17 22.92 7.80
CA PRO A 698 -7.29 23.84 8.02
C PRO A 698 -7.42 25.00 7.02
N PRO A 699 -6.35 25.64 6.49
CA PRO A 699 -6.46 26.77 5.56
C PRO A 699 -7.24 26.45 4.28
N GLY A 700 -6.74 25.58 3.40
CA GLY A 700 -7.40 25.23 2.15
C GLY A 700 -8.75 24.54 2.36
N ALA A 701 -8.88 23.74 3.43
CA ALA A 701 -10.16 23.12 3.79
C ALA A 701 -11.25 24.14 4.21
N TYR A 702 -10.86 25.32 4.69
CA TYR A 702 -11.79 26.41 4.98
C TYR A 702 -12.22 27.15 3.70
N ASP A 703 -11.29 27.41 2.77
CA ASP A 703 -11.62 27.99 1.46
C ASP A 703 -12.42 27.01 0.56
N TRP A 704 -12.34 25.71 0.86
CA TRP A 704 -13.06 24.61 0.21
C TRP A 704 -14.11 23.95 1.12
N ILE A 705 -14.62 24.69 2.11
CA ILE A 705 -15.56 24.17 3.11
C ILE A 705 -16.87 23.63 2.52
N ASP A 706 -17.28 24.10 1.34
CA ASP A 706 -18.39 23.57 0.55
C ASP A 706 -18.17 22.11 0.10
N VAL A 707 -16.93 21.75 -0.24
CA VAL A 707 -16.53 20.38 -0.58
C VAL A 707 -16.51 19.50 0.67
N VAL A 708 -15.94 20.00 1.78
CA VAL A 708 -15.91 19.28 3.08
C VAL A 708 -17.34 18.98 3.54
N GLN A 709 -18.22 20.00 3.61
CA GLN A 709 -19.62 19.83 4.00
C GLN A 709 -20.40 18.89 3.08
N THR A 710 -20.04 18.81 1.79
CA THR A 710 -20.65 17.86 0.84
C THR A 710 -20.28 16.42 1.17
N LEU A 711 -19.01 16.13 1.47
CA LEU A 711 -18.55 14.82 1.97
C LEU A 711 -19.25 14.45 3.28
N GLU A 712 -19.29 15.37 4.26
CA GLU A 712 -19.96 15.15 5.54
C GLU A 712 -21.45 14.86 5.40
N ALA A 713 -22.14 15.58 4.51
CA ALA A 713 -23.55 15.36 4.23
C ALA A 713 -23.78 13.99 3.56
N TYR A 714 -22.86 13.55 2.69
CA TYR A 714 -22.95 12.25 2.04
C TYR A 714 -22.76 11.08 3.01
N VAL A 715 -21.68 11.09 3.81
CA VAL A 715 -21.41 10.07 4.84
C VAL A 715 -22.58 9.99 5.82
N ARG A 716 -23.11 11.14 6.27
CA ARG A 716 -24.29 11.23 7.12
C ARG A 716 -25.56 10.66 6.45
N GLY A 717 -25.73 10.88 5.15
CA GLY A 717 -26.85 10.39 4.35
C GLY A 717 -26.87 8.87 4.13
N LYS A 718 -25.73 8.18 4.25
CA LYS A 718 -25.63 6.71 4.25
C LYS A 718 -26.09 6.08 5.57
N GLY A 719 -26.00 6.84 6.67
CA GLY A 719 -26.36 6.40 8.02
C GLY A 719 -25.27 5.59 8.74
N SER A 720 -25.17 5.79 10.06
CA SER A 720 -24.13 5.23 10.94
C SER A 720 -24.13 3.70 11.07
N SER A 721 -25.14 3.01 10.52
CA SER A 721 -25.19 1.55 10.42
C SER A 721 -24.49 1.00 9.17
N GLN A 722 -24.13 1.84 8.20
CA GLN A 722 -23.46 1.46 6.95
C GLN A 722 -22.02 1.98 6.90
N VAL A 723 -21.81 3.25 7.26
CA VAL A 723 -20.52 3.93 7.27
C VAL A 723 -20.31 4.68 8.60
N ALA A 724 -19.07 4.75 9.08
CA ALA A 724 -18.67 5.49 10.27
C ALA A 724 -17.45 6.38 10.01
N TRP A 725 -17.30 7.44 10.81
CA TRP A 725 -16.02 8.14 10.94
C TRP A 725 -15.17 7.41 12.00
N TYR A 726 -13.91 7.14 11.68
CA TYR A 726 -12.97 6.50 12.60
C TYR A 726 -11.75 7.40 12.84
N THR A 727 -11.21 7.38 14.06
CA THR A 727 -9.85 7.87 14.33
C THR A 727 -8.82 6.81 13.99
N MET A 728 -7.58 7.24 13.74
CA MET A 728 -6.46 6.34 13.45
C MET A 728 -6.21 5.31 14.57
N PRO A 729 -6.09 5.68 15.86
CA PRO A 729 -5.88 4.70 16.92
C PRO A 729 -7.10 3.82 17.16
N ARG A 730 -8.33 4.28 16.86
CA ARG A 730 -9.55 3.44 16.98
C ARG A 730 -9.49 2.21 16.08
N LEU A 731 -8.91 2.32 14.88
CA LEU A 731 -8.72 1.19 13.97
C LEU A 731 -7.44 0.40 14.27
N ALA A 732 -6.35 1.03 14.69
CA ALA A 732 -5.18 0.31 15.19
C ALA A 732 -5.53 -0.61 16.38
N ASP A 733 -6.30 -0.11 17.35
CA ASP A 733 -6.82 -0.89 18.49
C ASP A 733 -7.73 -2.05 18.02
N PHE A 734 -8.52 -1.84 16.96
CA PHE A 734 -9.33 -2.91 16.38
C PHE A 734 -8.46 -3.99 15.72
N MET A 735 -7.46 -3.60 14.94
CA MET A 735 -6.58 -4.52 14.21
C MET A 735 -5.67 -5.30 15.18
N ALA A 736 -5.07 -4.63 16.17
CA ALA A 736 -4.30 -5.27 17.24
C ALA A 736 -5.12 -6.31 18.02
N LYS A 737 -6.37 -5.99 18.34
CA LYS A 737 -7.32 -6.94 18.96
C LYS A 737 -7.69 -8.08 18.01
N ARG A 738 -7.97 -7.76 16.75
CA ARG A 738 -8.40 -8.72 15.72
C ARG A 738 -7.33 -9.77 15.40
N ASN A 739 -6.06 -9.39 15.46
CA ASN A 739 -4.95 -10.34 15.30
C ASN A 739 -4.86 -11.40 16.42
N GLN A 740 -5.55 -11.21 17.55
CA GLN A 740 -5.69 -12.21 18.63
C GLN A 740 -6.86 -13.19 18.42
N VAL A 741 -7.65 -13.05 17.35
CA VAL A 741 -8.78 -13.95 17.05
C VAL A 741 -8.28 -15.26 16.44
N GLN A 742 -8.37 -16.34 17.22
CA GLN A 742 -8.07 -17.70 16.76
C GLN A 742 -9.35 -18.34 16.22
N TRP A 743 -9.36 -18.74 14.95
CA TRP A 743 -10.54 -19.37 14.33
C TRP A 743 -10.20 -20.49 13.34
N ASN A 744 -11.13 -21.42 13.17
CA ASN A 744 -11.02 -22.59 12.31
C ASN A 744 -12.32 -22.90 11.54
N GLN A 745 -12.18 -23.72 10.52
CA GLN A 745 -13.27 -24.36 9.79
C GLN A 745 -13.08 -25.87 9.81
N GLN A 746 -14.17 -26.62 9.97
CA GLN A 746 -14.19 -28.07 9.93
C GLN A 746 -15.26 -28.54 8.94
N SER A 747 -14.86 -29.34 7.96
CA SER A 747 -15.80 -30.05 7.08
C SER A 747 -16.58 -31.11 7.87
N LEU A 748 -17.91 -31.07 7.77
CA LEU A 748 -18.83 -32.09 8.28
C LEU A 748 -19.55 -32.77 7.11
N ALA A 749 -20.36 -33.78 7.41
CA ALA A 749 -21.20 -34.47 6.42
C ALA A 749 -22.13 -33.50 5.66
N ASN A 750 -22.56 -33.92 4.47
CA ASN A 750 -23.56 -33.24 3.63
C ASN A 750 -23.20 -31.80 3.23
N GLY A 751 -21.90 -31.50 3.06
CA GLY A 751 -21.44 -30.18 2.61
C GLY A 751 -21.62 -29.06 3.65
N VAL A 752 -21.69 -29.41 4.93
CA VAL A 752 -21.78 -28.45 6.04
C VAL A 752 -20.38 -28.15 6.57
N THR A 753 -20.03 -26.86 6.66
CA THR A 753 -18.83 -26.39 7.37
C THR A 753 -19.22 -25.90 8.76
N GLN A 754 -18.56 -26.39 9.80
CA GLN A 754 -18.58 -25.79 11.14
C GLN A 754 -17.46 -24.77 11.28
N PHE A 755 -17.79 -23.62 11.86
CA PHE A 755 -16.88 -22.54 12.14
C PHE A 755 -16.75 -22.40 13.65
N SER A 756 -15.52 -22.30 14.15
CA SER A 756 -15.22 -22.06 15.56
C SER A 756 -14.25 -20.91 15.69
N ALA A 757 -14.53 -19.95 16.56
CA ALA A 757 -13.68 -18.80 16.82
C ALA A 757 -13.57 -18.51 18.31
N SER A 758 -12.44 -17.95 18.72
CA SER A 758 -12.13 -17.59 20.10
C SER A 758 -11.19 -16.37 20.18
N HIS A 759 -11.21 -15.67 21.30
CA HIS A 759 -10.30 -14.57 21.61
C HIS A 759 -10.10 -14.51 23.14
N PRO A 760 -8.89 -14.27 23.66
CA PRO A 760 -8.60 -14.33 25.09
C PRO A 760 -9.50 -13.42 25.95
N VAL A 761 -9.67 -12.15 25.55
CA VAL A 761 -10.52 -11.17 26.26
C VAL A 761 -12.00 -11.17 25.83
N SER A 762 -12.31 -10.84 24.57
CA SER A 762 -13.69 -10.78 24.03
C SER A 762 -13.70 -10.63 22.49
N LEU A 763 -14.62 -11.33 21.82
CA LEU A 763 -14.94 -11.22 20.39
C LEU A 763 -15.84 -10.02 20.03
N LYS A 764 -16.15 -9.11 20.97
CA LYS A 764 -16.90 -7.87 20.70
C LYS A 764 -16.42 -7.19 19.40
N GLU A 765 -17.37 -6.82 18.56
CA GLU A 765 -17.20 -6.16 17.24
C GLU A 765 -16.63 -7.05 16.10
N MET A 766 -16.28 -8.31 16.36
CA MET A 766 -15.82 -9.24 15.32
C MET A 766 -17.00 -9.78 14.48
N VAL A 767 -16.84 -9.78 13.16
CA VAL A 767 -17.88 -10.20 12.20
C VAL A 767 -17.29 -11.06 11.09
N TRP A 768 -17.84 -12.26 10.92
CA TRP A 768 -17.54 -13.14 9.79
C TRP A 768 -18.48 -12.83 8.62
N ARG A 769 -17.90 -12.49 7.47
CA ARG A 769 -18.55 -12.29 6.17
C ARG A 769 -18.52 -13.61 5.41
N LEU A 770 -19.68 -14.20 5.13
CA LEU A 770 -19.80 -15.43 4.34
C LEU A 770 -20.50 -15.12 3.01
N PRO A 771 -19.83 -15.25 1.84
CA PRO A 771 -20.45 -15.01 0.54
C PRO A 771 -21.69 -15.88 0.31
N LYS A 772 -22.84 -15.26 0.00
CA LYS A 772 -24.08 -16.00 -0.36
C LYS A 772 -23.92 -16.81 -1.64
N ALA A 773 -22.90 -16.49 -2.45
CA ALA A 773 -22.48 -17.25 -3.62
C ALA A 773 -21.87 -18.63 -3.29
N ARG A 774 -21.44 -18.88 -2.04
CA ARG A 774 -20.97 -20.20 -1.54
C ARG A 774 -21.81 -20.74 -0.37
N TYR A 775 -22.38 -19.87 0.48
CA TYR A 775 -22.96 -20.28 1.77
C TYR A 775 -24.46 -20.00 1.89
N LEU A 776 -25.22 -21.02 2.29
CA LEU A 776 -26.57 -20.87 2.83
C LEU A 776 -26.52 -20.15 4.19
N ARG A 777 -27.67 -19.62 4.65
CA ARG A 777 -27.74 -18.80 5.87
C ARG A 777 -27.18 -19.58 7.08
N PRO A 778 -26.20 -19.04 7.82
CA PRO A 778 -25.64 -19.71 9.00
C PRO A 778 -26.67 -20.08 10.06
N THR A 779 -26.45 -21.22 10.69
CA THR A 779 -27.30 -21.89 11.68
C THR A 779 -26.48 -22.31 12.89
N THR A 780 -27.13 -22.83 13.94
CA THR A 780 -26.44 -23.37 15.14
C THR A 780 -25.52 -22.33 15.78
N VAL A 781 -25.91 -21.05 15.75
CA VAL A 781 -25.04 -19.94 16.16
C VAL A 781 -25.08 -19.77 17.68
N SER A 782 -23.91 -19.93 18.32
CA SER A 782 -23.70 -19.71 19.74
C SER A 782 -22.62 -18.67 19.97
N GLY A 783 -22.86 -17.71 20.86
CA GLY A 783 -21.98 -16.55 21.08
C GLY A 783 -22.19 -15.40 20.09
N GLY A 784 -23.19 -15.45 19.21
CA GLY A 784 -23.42 -14.41 18.19
C GLY A 784 -24.80 -14.45 17.54
N SER A 785 -24.94 -13.69 16.46
CA SER A 785 -26.19 -13.51 15.68
C SER A 785 -25.90 -13.49 14.18
N VAL A 786 -26.94 -13.68 13.34
CA VAL A 786 -26.81 -13.71 11.87
C VAL A 786 -27.68 -12.64 11.22
N ALA A 787 -27.03 -11.60 10.70
CA ALA A 787 -27.65 -10.55 9.91
C ALA A 787 -27.47 -10.78 8.40
N ASP A 788 -28.32 -10.15 7.60
CA ASP A 788 -28.14 -10.05 6.16
C ASP A 788 -27.20 -8.87 5.84
N GLY A 789 -26.24 -9.09 4.94
CA GLY A 789 -25.29 -8.09 4.45
C GLY A 789 -25.31 -7.96 2.93
N GLY A 790 -26.47 -8.16 2.29
CA GLY A 790 -26.63 -8.05 0.83
C GLY A 790 -26.05 -9.27 0.11
N THR A 791 -24.80 -9.18 -0.35
CA THR A 791 -24.08 -10.27 -1.04
C THR A 791 -23.46 -11.28 -0.07
N VAL A 792 -23.37 -10.95 1.22
CA VAL A 792 -22.83 -11.80 2.29
C VAL A 792 -23.85 -12.03 3.41
N TRP A 793 -23.68 -13.13 4.15
CA TRP A 793 -24.19 -13.25 5.52
C TRP A 793 -23.19 -12.63 6.49
N LEU A 794 -23.67 -11.94 7.53
CA LEU A 794 -22.85 -11.36 8.58
C LEU A 794 -23.10 -12.10 9.89
N VAL A 795 -22.17 -12.95 10.30
CA VAL A 795 -22.21 -13.58 11.63
C VAL A 795 -21.49 -12.66 12.61
N LYS A 796 -22.25 -11.93 13.44
CA LYS A 796 -21.74 -10.93 14.38
C LYS A 796 -21.62 -11.53 15.78
N ALA A 797 -20.44 -11.45 16.39
CA ALA A 797 -20.22 -11.91 17.77
C ALA A 797 -20.93 -11.00 18.78
N SER A 798 -21.39 -11.58 19.89
CA SER A 798 -22.04 -10.84 20.98
C SER A 798 -21.02 -10.06 21.81
N SER A 799 -21.43 -8.95 22.42
CA SER A 799 -20.56 -8.05 23.21
C SER A 799 -19.72 -8.75 24.30
N ASN A 800 -20.28 -9.79 24.92
CA ASN A 800 -19.64 -10.52 26.03
C ASN A 800 -19.08 -11.90 25.61
N ALA A 801 -19.14 -12.26 24.33
CA ALA A 801 -18.68 -13.56 23.85
C ALA A 801 -17.15 -13.65 23.83
N ARG A 802 -16.57 -14.71 24.41
CA ARG A 802 -15.16 -15.09 24.19
C ARG A 802 -14.99 -16.14 23.09
N THR A 803 -16.05 -16.87 22.80
CA THR A 803 -16.14 -17.89 21.75
C THR A 803 -17.36 -17.64 20.88
N LEU A 804 -17.25 -17.97 19.60
CA LEU A 804 -18.34 -17.98 18.63
C LEU A 804 -18.28 -19.31 17.89
N THR A 805 -19.41 -20.00 17.77
CA THR A 805 -19.54 -21.17 16.90
C THR A 805 -20.77 -21.03 16.01
N PHE A 806 -20.68 -21.53 14.78
CA PHE A 806 -21.81 -21.59 13.84
C PHE A 806 -21.58 -22.67 12.78
N ARG A 807 -22.63 -22.99 12.01
CA ARG A 807 -22.57 -23.92 10.86
C ARG A 807 -23.18 -23.28 9.63
N ALA A 808 -22.55 -23.43 8.48
CA ALA A 808 -23.10 -23.03 7.18
C ALA A 808 -22.99 -24.19 6.19
N ALA A 809 -24.06 -24.45 5.45
CA ALA A 809 -24.05 -25.41 4.36
C ALA A 809 -23.63 -24.73 3.05
N SER A 810 -22.93 -25.46 2.20
CA SER A 810 -22.64 -25.02 0.83
C SER A 810 -23.94 -24.87 0.02
N ASN A 811 -24.04 -23.82 -0.80
CA ASN A 811 -25.15 -23.65 -1.75
C ASN A 811 -24.91 -24.44 -3.04
N THR A 812 -23.65 -24.68 -3.41
CA THR A 812 -23.23 -25.68 -4.37
C THR A 812 -23.22 -27.04 -3.66
N LEU A 813 -23.97 -27.99 -4.20
CA LEU A 813 -23.70 -29.40 -3.90
C LEU A 813 -22.24 -29.70 -4.25
N PRO A 814 -21.52 -30.53 -3.49
CA PRO A 814 -20.24 -31.06 -3.94
C PRO A 814 -20.42 -31.68 -5.32
N ALA A 815 -19.49 -31.43 -6.23
CA ALA A 815 -19.34 -32.33 -7.37
C ALA A 815 -19.10 -33.73 -6.80
N SER A 816 -19.93 -34.70 -7.17
CA SER A 816 -19.75 -36.09 -6.75
C SER A 816 -18.41 -36.58 -7.28
N PHE A 817 -17.54 -37.01 -6.34
CA PHE A 817 -16.20 -37.55 -6.59
C PHE A 817 -16.19 -38.68 -7.63
#